data_AF-A0A954G2Z3-F1
#
_entry.id   AF-A0A954G2Z3-F1
#
_cell.length_a   1.000
_cell.length_b   1.000
_cell.length_c   1.000
_cell.angle_alpha   90.00
_cell.angle_beta   90.00
_cell.angle_gamma   90.00
#
_symmetry.space_group_name_H-M   'P 1'
#
loop_
_entity.id
_entity.type
_entity.pdbx_description
1 polymer ?
#
loop_
_entity_poly.entity_id
_entity_poly.type
_entity_poly.pdbx_seq_one_letter_code
_entity_poly.pdbx_strand_id
1 'polypeptide(L)'
;LGFHSAILPGGSAPLVQLHVDELLELSDGEEVWLEVRYRNGQGAELGVGPNALQHELQLARLDGLPILSQFDDDQQTLITNPQILSDLDVHREVTVPNTGGQDFARTVDVFHNPTESAITETVTIVGNLGSDGETVVFNTSDGDTIIEPTDLWIGTDDADGSGTPAIIHYIHGPQGLIPLTVELVGDNIVWTYEITVDPGETVRLAHFTILEESRADAEAAANGLVASTGFTGEAASFLSGEELASLQNFQFSPLDFAATLTDGNLEIVQQTDTDSMLTLIESGGMLTVSAPARTLAAPAGGIQIDANSFTIPVALLTGGSILVTGGEGSDQLTVDTSVSAAGLQVVYEGGSGAGSDSLNLTGTAVSTEFQFDNLHDGNVRLDGAGENFVTYTGLEPITSSIDVTDVTLTYSSASETISVLTPGSGQITVNSTAGEILTLNNPTGTLTLDAGAGTNTLNLNALDAGFTANLKIVDGGGTDTVLLADGLNLGSGDLTIAAEYVNVLGGVTTSGKIDVDATSINFPYWISTLDAGEVSLQAFSTIYLGKVISTGMVEITSTNGNIIDYNDSQINIIATQATLSALNGSIYNTLETEVTNLEAIADGLVEIFSLVDLTTGGAGELNGLQSISSSVRIYAYGGIEVVEDISAKQDVLLQTVGTTVTRLGEDITIRSGATVLSEQSYVALYSEDNLTIEGNTEILASGSTINLRVNYNTTDLVGGILKSSGQLTTHPSYGHTDVYGSSYADSFYIAPSLNSKIRVTAYNPDSSVALADTLNYLTPEGESATEVSSGTGAGSIEFTGGYMGIEYSGIEGLQEGGLEQLADLLLIGGTAGDDVLTINATDANSGTWQLNSGPEMSFSAIHELAFYGLTGNDRLVINNPDGAIFNPAGGILYNAGNQSGDRLELYGGLASSEEHRLVSGETAVYFNGADKATIRYVGVPTVVSQLDTAETTVTGNHITV
;
A
#
# COMPACT_ATOMS: atom_id res chain seq x y z
N LEU A 1 -97.54 -9.16 -45.32
CA LEU A 1 -97.87 -8.16 -46.37
C LEU A 1 -98.09 -8.86 -47.71
N GLY A 2 -99.09 -8.47 -48.51
CA GLY A 2 -99.36 -9.09 -49.81
C GLY A 2 -99.35 -8.07 -50.95
N PHE A 3 -98.27 -8.04 -51.74
CA PHE A 3 -98.18 -7.20 -52.94
C PHE A 3 -98.70 -7.96 -54.18
N HIS A 4 -99.47 -7.28 -55.03
CA HIS A 4 -100.01 -7.85 -56.27
C HIS A 4 -99.43 -7.11 -57.48
N SER A 5 -98.65 -7.80 -58.32
CA SER A 5 -98.34 -7.36 -59.69
C SER A 5 -99.04 -8.30 -60.69
N ALA A 6 -99.51 -7.77 -61.82
CA ALA A 6 -100.20 -8.53 -62.86
C ALA A 6 -99.37 -8.52 -64.14
N ILE A 7 -99.04 -9.71 -64.68
CA ILE A 7 -98.36 -9.88 -65.97
C ILE A 7 -99.36 -10.51 -66.95
N LEU A 8 -99.53 -9.90 -68.14
CA LEU A 8 -100.32 -10.46 -69.25
C LEU A 8 -99.47 -11.46 -70.08
N PRO A 9 -100.10 -12.44 -70.77
CA PRO A 9 -99.36 -13.49 -71.46
C PRO A 9 -98.61 -12.93 -72.68
N GLY A 10 -97.27 -12.97 -72.66
CA GLY A 10 -96.42 -12.72 -73.83
C GLY A 10 -95.23 -11.76 -73.68
N GLY A 11 -94.91 -11.25 -72.48
CA GLY A 11 -93.74 -10.39 -72.24
C GLY A 11 -92.75 -10.96 -71.21
N SER A 12 -91.47 -10.65 -71.34
CA SER A 12 -90.42 -10.91 -70.34
C SER A 12 -90.76 -10.22 -69.01
N ALA A 13 -90.57 -10.92 -67.89
CA ALA A 13 -90.92 -10.43 -66.54
C ALA A 13 -90.13 -9.17 -66.15
N PRO A 14 -90.75 -8.15 -65.53
CA PRO A 14 -90.03 -7.11 -64.82
C PRO A 14 -89.45 -7.67 -63.51
N LEU A 15 -88.27 -7.19 -63.13
CA LEU A 15 -87.70 -7.38 -61.80
C LEU A 15 -88.70 -6.81 -60.76
N VAL A 16 -89.06 -7.58 -59.75
CA VAL A 16 -89.85 -7.09 -58.60
C VAL A 16 -88.89 -6.96 -57.42
N GLN A 17 -88.53 -5.72 -57.08
CA GLN A 17 -87.88 -5.42 -55.80
C GLN A 17 -88.95 -5.33 -54.71
N LEU A 18 -88.75 -6.08 -53.63
CA LEU A 18 -89.56 -6.02 -52.41
C LEU A 18 -88.80 -5.16 -51.40
N HIS A 19 -89.32 -3.96 -51.14
CA HIS A 19 -88.96 -3.17 -49.96
C HIS A 19 -89.98 -3.48 -48.87
N VAL A 20 -89.52 -4.05 -47.75
CA VAL A 20 -90.33 -4.30 -46.55
C VAL A 20 -89.82 -3.36 -45.48
N ASP A 21 -90.47 -2.21 -45.35
CA ASP A 21 -90.07 -1.15 -44.40
C ASP A 21 -90.86 -1.20 -43.07
N GLU A 22 -91.64 -2.26 -42.83
CA GLU A 22 -92.34 -2.48 -41.55
C GLU A 22 -91.61 -3.52 -40.70
N LEU A 23 -91.25 -3.14 -39.47
CA LEU A 23 -90.65 -4.00 -38.46
C LEU A 23 -91.54 -5.25 -38.24
N LEU A 24 -90.95 -6.43 -38.40
CA LEU A 24 -91.59 -7.70 -38.05
C LEU A 24 -90.96 -8.17 -36.73
N GLU A 25 -91.68 -8.03 -35.61
CA GLU A 25 -91.28 -8.66 -34.35
C GLU A 25 -91.70 -10.14 -34.39
N LEU A 26 -90.75 -11.05 -34.21
CA LEU A 26 -90.98 -12.50 -34.15
C LEU A 26 -90.75 -12.99 -32.72
N SER A 27 -91.62 -13.88 -32.25
CA SER A 27 -91.44 -14.58 -30.98
C SER A 27 -90.77 -15.94 -31.18
N ASP A 28 -90.24 -16.50 -30.09
CA ASP A 28 -89.47 -17.74 -30.11
C ASP A 28 -90.30 -18.91 -30.68
N GLY A 29 -89.79 -19.53 -31.74
CA GLY A 29 -90.45 -20.63 -32.47
C GLY A 29 -91.34 -20.21 -33.65
N GLU A 30 -91.41 -18.93 -34.02
CA GLU A 30 -92.10 -18.49 -35.24
C GLU A 30 -91.21 -18.65 -36.50
N GLU A 31 -91.77 -19.23 -37.56
CA GLU A 31 -91.11 -19.37 -38.87
C GLU A 31 -91.65 -18.36 -39.89
N VAL A 32 -90.76 -17.69 -40.61
CA VAL A 32 -91.13 -16.80 -41.73
C VAL A 32 -90.99 -17.56 -43.04
N TRP A 33 -92.10 -17.69 -43.77
CA TRP A 33 -92.14 -18.33 -45.08
C TRP A 33 -92.31 -17.30 -46.20
N LEU A 34 -91.41 -17.32 -47.19
CA LEU A 34 -91.57 -16.54 -48.42
C LEU A 34 -92.31 -17.38 -49.46
N GLU A 35 -93.61 -17.13 -49.65
CA GLU A 35 -94.44 -17.94 -50.55
C GLU A 35 -94.78 -17.20 -51.85
N VAL A 36 -94.35 -17.75 -53.00
CA VAL A 36 -94.72 -17.26 -54.33
C VAL A 36 -95.89 -18.10 -54.86
N ARG A 37 -97.06 -17.49 -55.08
CA ARG A 37 -98.26 -18.18 -55.60
C ARG A 37 -98.70 -17.62 -56.96
N TYR A 38 -99.03 -18.51 -57.91
CA TYR A 38 -99.86 -18.13 -59.05
C TYR A 38 -101.33 -17.98 -58.61
N ARG A 39 -102.11 -17.07 -59.22
CA ARG A 39 -103.52 -16.77 -58.87
C ARG A 39 -104.48 -17.96 -58.89
N ASN A 40 -104.08 -19.08 -59.46
CA ASN A 40 -104.85 -20.28 -59.70
C ASN A 40 -104.50 -21.46 -58.76
N GLY A 41 -103.74 -21.21 -57.69
CA GLY A 41 -103.62 -22.16 -56.56
C GLY A 41 -102.89 -23.48 -56.87
N GLN A 42 -102.01 -23.46 -57.88
CA GLN A 42 -101.04 -24.53 -58.11
C GLN A 42 -99.66 -23.93 -57.77
N GLY A 43 -98.86 -24.65 -56.97
CA GLY A 43 -97.58 -24.15 -56.45
C GLY A 43 -96.64 -23.62 -57.54
N ALA A 44 -95.88 -22.57 -57.22
CA ALA A 44 -94.79 -22.08 -58.07
C ALA A 44 -93.46 -22.66 -57.57
N GLU A 45 -92.65 -23.21 -58.46
CA GLU A 45 -91.25 -23.53 -58.17
C GLU A 45 -90.36 -22.34 -58.56
N LEU A 46 -89.39 -22.02 -57.70
CA LEU A 46 -88.25 -21.17 -58.05
C LEU A 46 -87.33 -21.97 -58.99
N GLY A 47 -87.55 -21.82 -60.30
CA GLY A 47 -86.77 -22.49 -61.34
C GLY A 47 -85.72 -21.56 -61.96
N VAL A 48 -84.46 -21.98 -61.94
CA VAL A 48 -83.35 -21.34 -62.68
C VAL A 48 -83.32 -21.85 -64.13
N GLY A 49 -83.29 -20.94 -65.11
CA GLY A 49 -83.19 -21.27 -66.52
C GLY A 49 -81.76 -21.71 -66.92
N PRO A 50 -81.58 -22.57 -67.95
CA PRO A 50 -80.32 -23.28 -68.19
C PRO A 50 -79.13 -22.45 -68.73
N ASN A 51 -79.19 -21.12 -68.80
CA ASN A 51 -78.22 -20.30 -69.56
C ASN A 51 -77.70 -19.04 -68.84
N ALA A 52 -77.39 -19.08 -67.54
CA ALA A 52 -76.52 -18.08 -66.91
C ALA A 52 -75.76 -18.68 -65.73
N LEU A 53 -74.43 -18.50 -65.70
CA LEU A 53 -73.54 -18.92 -64.62
C LEU A 53 -73.50 -17.80 -63.56
N GLN A 54 -73.77 -18.18 -62.30
CA GLN A 54 -73.73 -17.40 -61.04
C GLN A 54 -74.93 -16.50 -60.71
N HIS A 55 -75.68 -16.88 -59.67
CA HIS A 55 -76.58 -16.00 -58.91
C HIS A 55 -76.47 -16.31 -57.41
N GLU A 56 -76.20 -15.28 -56.60
CA GLU A 56 -76.22 -15.29 -55.13
C GLU A 56 -77.54 -14.72 -54.59
N LEU A 57 -78.01 -15.25 -53.46
CA LEU A 57 -79.04 -14.64 -52.63
C LEU A 57 -78.33 -13.93 -51.47
N GLN A 58 -78.34 -12.58 -51.44
CA GLN A 58 -77.68 -11.81 -50.39
C GLN A 58 -78.72 -11.28 -49.40
N LEU A 59 -78.57 -11.65 -48.12
CA LEU A 59 -79.34 -11.08 -47.01
C LEU A 59 -78.70 -9.72 -46.67
N ALA A 60 -79.40 -8.62 -46.92
CA ALA A 60 -78.81 -7.28 -46.82
C ALA A 60 -78.68 -6.76 -45.37
N ARG A 61 -79.53 -7.22 -44.45
CA ARG A 61 -79.52 -6.81 -43.03
C ARG A 61 -80.39 -7.76 -42.20
N LEU A 62 -79.96 -8.07 -40.99
CA LEU A 62 -80.76 -8.71 -39.95
C LEU A 62 -80.59 -7.88 -38.67
N ASP A 63 -81.58 -7.06 -38.33
CA ASP A 63 -81.57 -6.28 -37.09
C ASP A 63 -82.44 -6.92 -36.02
N GLY A 64 -82.02 -6.77 -34.77
CA GLY A 64 -82.89 -7.01 -33.62
C GLY A 64 -82.97 -8.46 -33.15
N LEU A 65 -81.96 -9.30 -33.43
CA LEU A 65 -81.78 -10.52 -32.63
C LEU A 65 -81.54 -10.08 -31.17
N PRO A 66 -82.37 -10.47 -30.20
CA PRO A 66 -82.04 -10.29 -28.80
C PRO A 66 -80.80 -11.14 -28.52
N ILE A 67 -79.63 -10.52 -28.56
CA ILE A 67 -78.43 -11.10 -27.99
C ILE A 67 -78.72 -11.12 -26.49
N LEU A 68 -79.04 -12.29 -25.95
CA LEU A 68 -79.09 -12.50 -24.51
C LEU A 68 -77.65 -12.39 -23.99
N SER A 69 -77.11 -11.18 -23.88
CA SER A 69 -75.78 -10.93 -23.34
C SER A 69 -75.83 -10.93 -21.81
N GLN A 70 -74.75 -11.38 -21.19
CA GLN A 70 -74.57 -11.30 -19.74
C GLN A 70 -73.67 -10.12 -19.42
N PHE A 71 -73.87 -9.50 -18.26
CA PHE A 71 -73.00 -8.45 -17.74
C PHE A 71 -72.27 -9.00 -16.52
N ASP A 72 -70.97 -8.75 -16.44
CA ASP A 72 -70.13 -9.02 -15.27
C ASP A 72 -69.38 -7.76 -14.84
N ASP A 73 -68.58 -7.85 -13.78
CA ASP A 73 -67.70 -6.78 -13.28
C ASP A 73 -68.47 -5.48 -12.99
N ASP A 74 -69.57 -5.58 -12.24
CA ASP A 74 -70.47 -4.46 -11.95
C ASP A 74 -70.95 -3.72 -13.24
N GLN A 75 -71.23 -4.49 -14.30
CA GLN A 75 -71.67 -4.03 -15.63
C GLN A 75 -70.57 -3.34 -16.47
N GLN A 76 -69.30 -3.51 -16.12
CA GLN A 76 -68.20 -3.05 -16.97
C GLN A 76 -67.85 -4.03 -18.10
N THR A 77 -68.15 -5.32 -17.93
CA THR A 77 -67.87 -6.35 -18.95
C THR A 77 -69.17 -6.88 -19.55
N LEU A 78 -69.27 -6.80 -20.87
CA LEU A 78 -70.33 -7.44 -21.67
C LEU A 78 -69.84 -8.78 -22.20
N ILE A 79 -70.53 -9.86 -21.86
CA ILE A 79 -70.22 -11.22 -22.32
C ILE A 79 -71.27 -11.67 -23.35
N THR A 80 -70.83 -12.02 -24.55
CA THR A 80 -71.71 -12.59 -25.57
C THR A 80 -72.04 -14.05 -25.25
N ASN A 81 -73.17 -14.56 -25.76
CA ASN A 81 -73.44 -16.01 -25.61
C ASN A 81 -72.37 -16.85 -26.32
N PRO A 82 -71.92 -17.96 -25.71
CA PRO A 82 -71.07 -18.93 -26.38
C PRO A 82 -71.71 -19.47 -27.67
N GLN A 83 -70.90 -19.57 -28.72
CA GLN A 83 -71.21 -20.21 -29.99
C GLN A 83 -70.20 -21.31 -30.29
N ILE A 84 -70.66 -22.39 -30.92
CA ILE A 84 -69.75 -23.44 -31.39
C ILE A 84 -69.24 -23.04 -32.77
N LEU A 85 -67.95 -22.77 -32.90
CA LEU A 85 -67.26 -22.46 -34.16
C LEU A 85 -66.08 -23.42 -34.33
N SER A 86 -66.08 -24.21 -35.42
CA SER A 86 -65.04 -25.22 -35.67
C SER A 86 -64.78 -26.13 -34.45
N ASP A 87 -65.86 -26.60 -33.80
CA ASP A 87 -65.84 -27.43 -32.59
C ASP A 87 -65.24 -26.77 -31.32
N LEU A 88 -64.90 -25.48 -31.35
CA LEU A 88 -64.56 -24.66 -30.18
C LEU A 88 -65.80 -23.98 -29.62
N ASP A 89 -65.89 -23.89 -28.29
CA ASP A 89 -66.83 -22.99 -27.61
C ASP A 89 -66.22 -21.58 -27.60
N VAL A 90 -66.84 -20.65 -28.35
CA VAL A 90 -66.33 -19.30 -28.59
C VAL A 90 -67.29 -18.25 -28.04
N HIS A 91 -66.79 -17.32 -27.23
CA HIS A 91 -67.51 -16.11 -26.85
C HIS A 91 -66.57 -14.91 -26.79
N ARG A 92 -67.16 -13.71 -26.67
CA ARG A 92 -66.43 -12.45 -26.57
C ARG A 92 -66.81 -11.73 -25.30
N GLU A 93 -65.82 -11.13 -24.67
CA GLU A 93 -65.92 -10.28 -23.49
C GLU A 93 -65.47 -8.87 -23.91
N VAL A 94 -66.34 -7.87 -23.76
CA VAL A 94 -66.01 -6.46 -24.05
C VAL A 94 -66.07 -5.69 -22.74
N THR A 95 -64.91 -5.24 -22.27
CA THR A 95 -64.75 -4.50 -21.02
C THR A 95 -64.43 -3.03 -21.30
N VAL A 96 -65.19 -2.12 -20.68
CA VAL A 96 -64.85 -0.70 -20.59
C VAL A 96 -64.59 -0.40 -19.12
N PRO A 97 -63.33 -0.30 -18.66
CA PRO A 97 -63.06 -0.11 -17.24
C PRO A 97 -63.58 1.24 -16.72
N ASN A 98 -64.02 1.26 -15.46
CA ASN A 98 -64.38 2.47 -14.73
C ASN A 98 -63.46 2.71 -13.51
N THR A 99 -62.32 2.03 -13.48
CA THR A 99 -61.43 1.93 -12.33
C THR A 99 -60.48 3.13 -12.20
N GLY A 100 -60.39 3.98 -13.23
CA GLY A 100 -59.57 5.18 -13.25
C GLY A 100 -60.00 6.17 -14.36
N GLY A 101 -59.04 6.65 -15.14
CA GLY A 101 -59.21 7.76 -16.09
C GLY A 101 -58.65 7.49 -17.49
N GLN A 102 -58.41 6.22 -17.86
CA GLN A 102 -57.98 5.85 -19.21
C GLN A 102 -59.19 5.45 -20.07
N ASP A 103 -59.33 6.05 -21.25
CA ASP A 103 -60.49 5.86 -22.13
C ASP A 103 -60.20 4.82 -23.22
N PHE A 104 -60.60 3.56 -22.98
CA PHE A 104 -60.48 2.47 -23.95
C PHE A 104 -61.54 1.39 -23.76
N ALA A 105 -61.75 0.58 -24.80
CA ALA A 105 -62.45 -0.70 -24.70
C ALA A 105 -61.45 -1.85 -24.90
N ARG A 106 -61.44 -2.83 -24.00
CA ARG A 106 -60.72 -4.10 -24.19
C ARG A 106 -61.71 -5.17 -24.63
N THR A 107 -61.42 -5.79 -25.76
CA THR A 107 -62.19 -6.94 -26.25
C THR A 107 -61.33 -8.20 -26.12
N VAL A 108 -61.88 -9.25 -25.52
CA VAL A 108 -61.24 -10.56 -25.36
C VAL A 108 -62.11 -11.62 -26.04
N ASP A 109 -61.58 -12.24 -27.08
CA ASP A 109 -62.17 -13.41 -27.71
C ASP A 109 -61.66 -14.68 -26.99
N VAL A 110 -62.59 -15.50 -26.51
CA VAL A 110 -62.32 -16.69 -25.68
C VAL A 110 -62.64 -17.93 -26.48
N PHE A 111 -61.69 -18.87 -26.55
CA PHE A 111 -61.77 -20.11 -27.32
C PHE A 111 -61.52 -21.30 -26.39
N HIS A 112 -62.56 -22.04 -26.02
CA HIS A 112 -62.45 -23.25 -25.21
C HIS A 112 -62.58 -24.50 -26.09
N ASN A 113 -61.69 -25.48 -25.91
CA ASN A 113 -61.75 -26.76 -26.62
C ASN A 113 -62.37 -27.85 -25.71
N PRO A 114 -63.66 -28.17 -25.86
CA PRO A 114 -64.32 -29.21 -25.05
C PRO A 114 -63.99 -30.65 -25.50
N THR A 115 -63.16 -30.83 -26.54
CA THR A 115 -62.88 -32.14 -27.15
C THR A 115 -61.63 -32.82 -26.56
N GLU A 116 -61.36 -34.06 -26.99
CA GLU A 116 -60.17 -34.84 -26.59
C GLU A 116 -58.97 -34.65 -27.53
N SER A 117 -59.04 -33.79 -28.55
CA SER A 117 -57.97 -33.55 -29.53
C SER A 117 -57.72 -32.06 -29.73
N ALA A 118 -56.46 -31.67 -29.97
CA ALA A 118 -56.11 -30.28 -30.23
C ALA A 118 -56.81 -29.78 -31.52
N ILE A 119 -57.27 -28.53 -31.50
CA ILE A 119 -57.92 -27.86 -32.63
C ILE A 119 -57.04 -26.69 -33.06
N THR A 120 -56.63 -26.66 -34.33
CA THR A 120 -55.88 -25.55 -34.94
C THR A 120 -56.77 -24.84 -35.93
N GLU A 121 -57.00 -23.54 -35.74
CA GLU A 121 -57.92 -22.74 -36.57
C GLU A 121 -57.37 -21.33 -36.82
N THR A 122 -57.78 -20.75 -37.95
CA THR A 122 -57.49 -19.35 -38.27
C THR A 122 -58.63 -18.46 -37.78
N VAL A 123 -58.33 -17.56 -36.84
CA VAL A 123 -59.26 -16.58 -36.30
C VAL A 123 -59.12 -15.28 -37.06
N THR A 124 -60.20 -14.78 -37.63
CA THR A 124 -60.25 -13.46 -38.28
C THR A 124 -60.99 -12.47 -37.39
N ILE A 125 -60.32 -11.39 -37.01
CA ILE A 125 -60.91 -10.28 -36.25
C ILE A 125 -61.04 -9.07 -37.17
N VAL A 126 -62.19 -8.39 -37.08
CA VAL A 126 -62.52 -7.21 -37.88
C VAL A 126 -62.83 -6.06 -36.92
N GLY A 127 -62.03 -5.00 -36.98
CA GLY A 127 -62.26 -3.73 -36.30
C GLY A 127 -62.77 -2.68 -37.29
N ASN A 128 -63.67 -1.80 -36.85
CA ASN A 128 -64.13 -0.67 -37.65
C ASN A 128 -63.21 0.55 -37.42
N LEU A 129 -62.95 1.34 -38.47
CA LEU A 129 -62.05 2.49 -38.41
C LEU A 129 -62.73 3.80 -38.00
N GLY A 130 -64.06 3.84 -38.00
CA GLY A 130 -64.88 4.96 -37.51
C GLY A 130 -64.96 6.17 -38.44
N SER A 131 -63.92 6.44 -39.24
CA SER A 131 -63.81 7.65 -40.09
C SER A 131 -64.34 7.48 -41.52
N ASP A 132 -64.98 6.34 -41.83
CA ASP A 132 -65.53 6.00 -43.14
C ASP A 132 -64.44 6.11 -44.25
N GLY A 133 -64.80 6.64 -45.42
CA GLY A 133 -63.95 6.66 -46.61
C GLY A 133 -62.80 7.69 -46.61
N GLU A 134 -62.68 8.53 -45.56
CA GLU A 134 -61.59 9.51 -45.44
C GLU A 134 -60.47 9.07 -44.47
N THR A 135 -60.53 7.84 -43.96
CA THR A 135 -59.55 7.26 -43.04
C THR A 135 -58.14 7.20 -43.62
N VAL A 136 -57.15 7.67 -42.86
CA VAL A 136 -55.71 7.46 -43.11
C VAL A 136 -55.04 6.78 -41.91
N VAL A 137 -54.00 5.98 -42.16
CA VAL A 137 -53.07 5.53 -41.11
C VAL A 137 -52.17 6.70 -40.78
N PHE A 138 -52.25 7.20 -39.54
CA PHE A 138 -51.43 8.33 -39.13
C PHE A 138 -50.10 7.91 -38.51
N ASN A 139 -50.07 6.75 -37.84
CA ASN A 139 -48.87 6.18 -37.25
C ASN A 139 -49.09 4.69 -36.89
N THR A 140 -47.99 3.96 -36.69
CA THR A 140 -47.93 2.59 -36.16
C THR A 140 -46.96 2.52 -34.99
N SER A 141 -46.93 1.39 -34.28
CA SER A 141 -46.11 1.22 -33.08
C SER A 141 -44.59 1.33 -33.28
N ASP A 142 -44.09 1.16 -34.50
CA ASP A 142 -42.68 1.32 -34.85
C ASP A 142 -42.36 2.69 -35.48
N GLY A 143 -43.36 3.57 -35.56
CA GLY A 143 -43.22 4.98 -35.93
C GLY A 143 -43.35 5.27 -37.42
N ASP A 144 -43.97 4.38 -38.19
CA ASP A 144 -44.25 4.60 -39.61
C ASP A 144 -45.76 4.60 -39.94
N THR A 145 -46.13 4.54 -41.23
CA THR A 145 -47.54 4.57 -41.68
C THR A 145 -47.91 3.36 -42.52
N ILE A 146 -47.10 2.31 -42.51
CA ILE A 146 -47.28 1.07 -43.25
C ILE A 146 -47.77 0.04 -42.26
N ILE A 147 -48.97 -0.49 -42.49
CA ILE A 147 -49.48 -1.55 -41.63
C ILE A 147 -48.80 -2.87 -41.99
N GLU A 148 -48.22 -3.51 -40.99
CA GLU A 148 -47.68 -4.86 -41.07
C GLU A 148 -47.93 -5.67 -39.79
N PRO A 149 -47.85 -7.01 -39.83
CA PRO A 149 -48.17 -7.81 -38.66
C PRO A 149 -47.31 -7.57 -37.42
N THR A 150 -46.13 -6.98 -37.54
CA THR A 150 -45.26 -6.65 -36.40
C THR A 150 -45.67 -5.39 -35.65
N ASP A 151 -46.66 -4.64 -36.15
CA ASP A 151 -47.23 -3.50 -35.45
C ASP A 151 -48.03 -3.95 -34.23
N LEU A 152 -47.58 -3.56 -33.04
CA LEU A 152 -48.31 -3.77 -31.79
C LEU A 152 -49.67 -3.05 -31.84
N TRP A 153 -49.68 -1.84 -32.41
CA TRP A 153 -50.86 -1.02 -32.57
C TRP A 153 -50.83 -0.22 -33.88
N ILE A 154 -52.03 0.07 -34.40
CA ILE A 154 -52.24 0.81 -35.65
C ILE A 154 -53.17 2.00 -35.35
N GLY A 155 -52.71 3.21 -35.67
CA GLY A 155 -53.46 4.45 -35.50
C GLY A 155 -54.08 4.95 -36.81
N THR A 156 -55.40 5.16 -36.80
CA THR A 156 -56.17 5.68 -37.92
C THR A 156 -57.03 6.87 -37.55
N ASP A 157 -57.22 7.79 -38.49
CA ASP A 157 -57.96 9.03 -38.28
C ASP A 157 -58.33 9.69 -39.62
N ASP A 158 -59.35 10.56 -39.66
CA ASP A 158 -59.68 11.43 -40.81
C ASP A 158 -59.02 12.82 -40.71
N ALA A 159 -58.90 13.40 -39.51
CA ALA A 159 -58.17 14.65 -39.29
C ALA A 159 -57.78 14.90 -37.82
N ASP A 160 -56.52 15.32 -37.60
CA ASP A 160 -56.01 15.53 -36.24
C ASP A 160 -56.76 16.66 -35.49
N GLY A 161 -57.38 16.33 -34.36
CA GLY A 161 -58.12 17.28 -33.51
C GLY A 161 -59.49 17.73 -34.05
N SER A 162 -60.01 17.12 -35.13
CA SER A 162 -61.32 17.48 -35.71
C SER A 162 -61.86 16.38 -36.63
N GLY A 163 -63.18 16.21 -36.74
CA GLY A 163 -63.74 15.13 -37.55
C GLY A 163 -64.22 14.00 -36.65
N THR A 164 -63.86 12.76 -36.97
CA THR A 164 -64.03 11.63 -36.05
C THR A 164 -62.86 11.56 -35.06
N PRO A 165 -63.02 10.95 -33.87
CA PRO A 165 -61.89 10.75 -32.96
C PRO A 165 -60.80 9.89 -33.59
N ALA A 166 -59.54 10.15 -33.23
CA ALA A 166 -58.43 9.28 -33.62
C ALA A 166 -58.60 7.92 -32.93
N ILE A 167 -58.47 6.84 -33.70
CA ILE A 167 -58.65 5.47 -33.20
C ILE A 167 -57.33 4.73 -33.26
N ILE A 168 -56.96 4.06 -32.17
CA ILE A 168 -55.89 3.05 -32.18
C ILE A 168 -56.49 1.67 -31.90
N HIS A 169 -56.14 0.72 -32.77
CA HIS A 169 -56.33 -0.71 -32.52
C HIS A 169 -55.01 -1.30 -32.04
N TYR A 170 -54.94 -1.68 -30.76
CA TYR A 170 -53.80 -2.37 -30.17
C TYR A 170 -54.06 -3.87 -30.23
N ILE A 171 -53.33 -4.57 -31.09
CA ILE A 171 -53.72 -5.91 -31.53
C ILE A 171 -52.85 -7.02 -30.94
N HIS A 172 -51.60 -6.77 -30.56
CA HIS A 172 -50.80 -7.75 -29.84
C HIS A 172 -49.73 -7.09 -28.96
N GLY A 173 -49.31 -7.81 -27.92
CA GLY A 173 -48.23 -7.40 -27.03
C GLY A 173 -46.84 -7.75 -27.56
N PRO A 174 -45.78 -7.23 -26.92
CA PRO A 174 -44.39 -7.31 -27.39
C PRO A 174 -43.85 -8.73 -27.59
N GLN A 175 -44.34 -9.72 -26.84
CA GLN A 175 -43.98 -11.14 -27.00
C GLN A 175 -45.19 -12.01 -27.35
N GLY A 176 -46.34 -11.39 -27.63
CA GLY A 176 -47.56 -12.09 -27.97
C GLY A 176 -47.49 -12.75 -29.34
N LEU A 177 -48.40 -13.71 -29.55
CA LEU A 177 -48.72 -14.26 -30.85
C LEU A 177 -48.93 -13.12 -31.86
N ILE A 178 -48.08 -13.09 -32.88
CA ILE A 178 -48.12 -12.10 -33.96
C ILE A 178 -49.20 -12.52 -34.97
N PRO A 179 -50.03 -11.60 -35.50
CA PRO A 179 -50.96 -11.91 -36.57
C PRO A 179 -50.27 -12.52 -37.79
N LEU A 180 -50.95 -13.38 -38.55
CA LEU A 180 -50.50 -13.83 -39.87
C LEU A 180 -50.61 -12.71 -40.92
N THR A 181 -51.66 -11.90 -40.83
CA THR A 181 -51.94 -10.80 -41.75
C THR A 181 -52.59 -9.64 -40.99
N VAL A 182 -52.33 -8.41 -41.43
CA VAL A 182 -53.08 -7.21 -41.04
C VAL A 182 -53.33 -6.40 -42.30
N GLU A 183 -54.58 -6.05 -42.59
CA GLU A 183 -54.98 -5.36 -43.82
C GLU A 183 -56.12 -4.35 -43.58
N LEU A 184 -56.13 -3.26 -44.34
CA LEU A 184 -57.29 -2.36 -44.41
C LEU A 184 -58.21 -2.77 -45.56
N VAL A 185 -59.49 -3.00 -45.24
CA VAL A 185 -60.52 -3.42 -46.21
C VAL A 185 -61.73 -2.48 -46.11
N GLY A 186 -61.73 -1.44 -46.94
CA GLY A 186 -62.75 -0.40 -46.88
C GLY A 186 -62.62 0.40 -45.57
N ASP A 187 -63.70 0.47 -44.80
CA ASP A 187 -63.76 1.13 -43.48
C ASP A 187 -63.47 0.15 -42.31
N ASN A 188 -62.71 -0.90 -42.57
CA ASN A 188 -62.35 -1.87 -41.54
C ASN A 188 -60.86 -2.17 -41.57
N ILE A 189 -60.32 -2.49 -40.42
CA ILE A 189 -59.05 -3.17 -40.25
C ILE A 189 -59.33 -4.65 -39.96
N VAL A 190 -58.62 -5.53 -40.64
CA VAL A 190 -58.79 -6.98 -40.54
C VAL A 190 -57.44 -7.59 -40.21
N TRP A 191 -57.40 -8.41 -39.17
CA TRP A 191 -56.21 -9.19 -38.84
C TRP A 191 -56.56 -10.65 -38.56
N THR A 192 -55.60 -11.53 -38.79
CA THR A 192 -55.80 -12.97 -38.62
C THR A 192 -54.75 -13.58 -37.70
N TYR A 193 -55.14 -14.52 -36.86
CA TYR A 193 -54.24 -15.36 -36.06
C TYR A 193 -54.43 -16.82 -36.43
N GLU A 194 -53.36 -17.61 -36.35
CA GLU A 194 -53.47 -19.07 -36.26
C GLU A 194 -53.30 -19.46 -34.79
N ILE A 195 -54.35 -20.03 -34.19
CA ILE A 195 -54.30 -20.53 -32.82
C ILE A 195 -54.37 -22.05 -32.82
N THR A 196 -53.73 -22.67 -31.84
CA THR A 196 -53.96 -24.07 -31.47
C THR A 196 -54.47 -24.11 -30.04
N VAL A 197 -55.60 -24.78 -29.82
CA VAL A 197 -56.23 -24.94 -28.50
C VAL A 197 -56.18 -26.43 -28.14
N ASP A 198 -55.41 -26.80 -27.13
CA ASP A 198 -55.25 -28.18 -26.69
C ASP A 198 -56.53 -28.74 -26.02
N PRO A 199 -56.67 -30.07 -25.89
CA PRO A 199 -57.85 -30.68 -25.26
C PRO A 199 -58.14 -30.14 -23.85
N GLY A 200 -59.32 -29.57 -23.64
CA GLY A 200 -59.75 -28.98 -22.37
C GLY A 200 -59.12 -27.63 -22.04
N GLU A 201 -58.28 -27.08 -22.92
CA GLU A 201 -57.65 -25.75 -22.75
C GLU A 201 -58.62 -24.62 -23.13
N THR A 202 -58.34 -23.42 -22.62
CA THR A 202 -58.94 -22.17 -23.08
C THR A 202 -57.85 -21.21 -23.52
N VAL A 203 -57.89 -20.78 -24.77
CA VAL A 203 -57.03 -19.73 -25.33
C VAL A 203 -57.81 -18.44 -25.47
N ARG A 204 -57.15 -17.30 -25.25
CA ARG A 204 -57.76 -15.97 -25.40
C ARG A 204 -56.95 -15.09 -26.34
N LEU A 205 -57.64 -14.23 -27.09
CA LEU A 205 -57.04 -13.16 -27.89
C LEU A 205 -57.65 -11.82 -27.48
N ALA A 206 -56.83 -10.87 -27.02
CA ALA A 206 -57.30 -9.53 -26.66
C ALA A 206 -57.05 -8.51 -27.78
N HIS A 207 -57.78 -7.40 -27.78
CA HIS A 207 -57.35 -6.18 -28.45
C HIS A 207 -57.92 -4.98 -27.71
N PHE A 208 -57.25 -3.83 -27.83
CA PHE A 208 -57.70 -2.57 -27.26
C PHE A 208 -58.13 -1.64 -28.39
N THR A 209 -59.28 -1.01 -28.20
CA THR A 209 -59.76 0.08 -29.06
C THR A 209 -59.73 1.36 -28.23
N ILE A 210 -58.85 2.26 -28.63
CA ILE A 210 -58.55 3.52 -27.93
C ILE A 210 -59.08 4.66 -28.79
N LEU A 211 -59.85 5.57 -28.21
CA LEU A 211 -60.42 6.72 -28.90
C LEU A 211 -59.99 8.00 -28.18
N GLU A 212 -59.34 8.91 -28.89
CA GLU A 212 -58.91 10.19 -28.34
C GLU A 212 -59.21 11.36 -29.29
N GLU A 213 -59.27 12.58 -28.75
CA GLU A 213 -59.56 13.78 -29.54
C GLU A 213 -58.46 14.10 -30.56
N SER A 214 -57.20 13.77 -30.24
CA SER A 214 -56.04 14.02 -31.11
C SER A 214 -55.20 12.75 -31.30
N ARG A 215 -54.41 12.71 -32.38
CA ARG A 215 -53.50 11.60 -32.69
C ARG A 215 -52.44 11.41 -31.61
N ALA A 216 -51.90 12.52 -31.11
CA ALA A 216 -50.87 12.51 -30.08
C ALA A 216 -51.40 11.95 -28.75
N ASP A 217 -52.63 12.30 -28.38
CA ASP A 217 -53.27 11.77 -27.17
C ASP A 217 -53.58 10.28 -27.33
N ALA A 218 -54.02 9.83 -28.51
CA ALA A 218 -54.23 8.42 -28.82
C ALA A 218 -52.94 7.61 -28.63
N GLU A 219 -51.82 8.06 -29.22
CA GLU A 219 -50.51 7.42 -29.07
C GLU A 219 -50.05 7.36 -27.61
N ALA A 220 -50.24 8.45 -26.86
CA ALA A 220 -49.91 8.50 -25.46
C ALA A 220 -50.76 7.52 -24.63
N ALA A 221 -52.06 7.39 -24.95
CA ALA A 221 -52.96 6.44 -24.31
C ALA A 221 -52.55 4.99 -24.63
N ALA A 222 -52.25 4.66 -25.89
CA ALA A 222 -51.77 3.34 -26.31
C ALA A 222 -50.48 2.93 -25.58
N ASN A 223 -49.50 3.82 -25.55
CA ASN A 223 -48.23 3.59 -24.85
C ASN A 223 -48.38 3.57 -23.32
N GLY A 224 -49.48 4.11 -22.79
CA GLY A 224 -49.82 4.09 -21.36
C GLY A 224 -50.56 2.83 -20.89
N LEU A 225 -51.05 1.98 -21.80
CA LEU A 225 -51.80 0.76 -21.48
C LEU A 225 -50.94 -0.52 -21.52
N VAL A 226 -49.90 -0.53 -22.35
CA VAL A 226 -49.06 -1.71 -22.57
C VAL A 226 -47.59 -1.30 -22.55
N ALA A 227 -46.85 -1.81 -21.57
CA ALA A 227 -45.40 -1.70 -21.49
C ALA A 227 -44.72 -2.96 -22.05
N SER A 228 -43.40 -2.91 -22.19
CA SER A 228 -42.59 -4.07 -22.62
C SER A 228 -42.69 -5.29 -21.68
N THR A 229 -43.00 -5.05 -20.40
CA THR A 229 -42.97 -6.03 -19.32
C THR A 229 -44.35 -6.39 -18.76
N GLY A 230 -45.42 -5.74 -19.23
CA GLY A 230 -46.76 -6.01 -18.75
C GLY A 230 -47.79 -4.98 -19.18
N PHE A 231 -49.05 -5.26 -18.84
CA PHE A 231 -50.11 -4.27 -18.86
C PHE A 231 -49.90 -3.21 -17.78
N THR A 232 -50.19 -1.97 -18.11
CA THR A 232 -50.10 -0.80 -17.22
C THR A 232 -51.46 -0.14 -17.06
N GLY A 233 -51.58 0.71 -16.03
CA GLY A 233 -52.83 1.40 -15.73
C GLY A 233 -53.99 0.43 -15.52
N GLU A 234 -55.04 0.58 -16.31
CA GLU A 234 -56.29 -0.18 -16.20
C GLU A 234 -56.38 -1.34 -17.22
N ALA A 235 -55.35 -1.55 -18.05
CA ALA A 235 -55.39 -2.51 -19.15
C ALA A 235 -55.65 -3.96 -18.70
N ALA A 236 -55.22 -4.32 -17.48
CA ALA A 236 -55.46 -5.63 -16.87
C ALA A 236 -56.67 -5.67 -15.92
N SER A 237 -57.38 -4.55 -15.69
CA SER A 237 -58.52 -4.50 -14.76
C SER A 237 -59.55 -5.57 -15.11
N PHE A 238 -60.08 -6.24 -14.09
CA PHE A 238 -61.07 -7.32 -14.21
C PHE A 238 -60.58 -8.63 -14.87
N LEU A 239 -59.29 -8.78 -15.19
CA LEU A 239 -58.73 -10.08 -15.59
C LEU A 239 -58.12 -10.79 -14.39
N SER A 240 -58.47 -12.06 -14.21
CA SER A 240 -57.78 -12.96 -13.28
C SER A 240 -56.39 -13.35 -13.81
N GLY A 241 -55.54 -13.88 -12.92
CA GLY A 241 -54.22 -14.38 -13.31
C GLY A 241 -54.27 -15.50 -14.36
N GLU A 242 -55.28 -16.36 -14.32
CA GLU A 242 -55.48 -17.42 -15.32
C GLU A 242 -55.91 -16.85 -16.67
N GLU A 243 -56.74 -15.81 -16.68
CA GLU A 243 -57.14 -15.11 -17.90
C GLU A 243 -55.97 -14.41 -18.55
N LEU A 244 -55.18 -13.66 -17.78
CA LEU A 244 -53.94 -13.02 -18.26
C LEU A 244 -52.97 -14.04 -18.85
N ALA A 245 -52.75 -15.18 -18.18
CA ALA A 245 -51.85 -16.22 -18.68
C ALA A 245 -52.34 -16.84 -20.01
N SER A 246 -53.65 -16.87 -20.25
CA SER A 246 -54.24 -17.44 -21.47
C SER A 246 -54.29 -16.50 -22.68
N LEU A 247 -53.93 -15.22 -22.52
CA LEU A 247 -53.91 -14.23 -23.61
C LEU A 247 -52.72 -14.45 -24.54
N GLN A 248 -52.85 -15.32 -25.53
CA GLN A 248 -51.72 -15.71 -26.37
C GLN A 248 -51.12 -14.54 -27.15
N ASN A 249 -51.93 -13.59 -27.60
CA ASN A 249 -51.44 -12.40 -28.32
C ASN A 249 -50.97 -11.27 -27.40
N PHE A 250 -51.06 -11.39 -26.08
CA PHE A 250 -50.44 -10.45 -25.13
C PHE A 250 -49.60 -11.21 -24.12
N GLN A 251 -48.36 -11.48 -24.53
CA GLN A 251 -47.33 -12.03 -23.67
C GLN A 251 -46.23 -10.99 -23.47
N PHE A 252 -45.54 -11.07 -22.33
CA PHE A 252 -44.54 -10.11 -21.91
C PHE A 252 -43.27 -10.84 -21.46
N SER A 253 -42.13 -10.17 -21.55
CA SER A 253 -40.92 -10.66 -20.90
C SER A 253 -41.06 -10.48 -19.38
N PRO A 254 -40.83 -11.53 -18.57
CA PRO A 254 -40.80 -11.38 -17.13
C PRO A 254 -39.70 -10.38 -16.75
N LEU A 255 -39.94 -9.61 -15.69
CA LEU A 255 -38.91 -8.77 -15.11
C LEU A 255 -37.80 -9.64 -14.53
N ASP A 256 -36.55 -9.29 -14.82
CA ASP A 256 -35.40 -9.87 -14.13
C ASP A 256 -35.25 -9.26 -12.73
N PHE A 257 -35.54 -7.97 -12.57
CA PHE A 257 -35.56 -7.29 -11.26
C PHE A 257 -36.87 -6.56 -11.01
N ALA A 258 -37.43 -6.76 -9.82
CA ALA A 258 -38.54 -5.97 -9.30
C ALA A 258 -38.01 -4.91 -8.33
N ALA A 259 -38.32 -3.63 -8.59
CA ALA A 259 -37.98 -2.53 -7.70
C ALA A 259 -39.25 -1.95 -7.02
N THR A 260 -39.21 -1.81 -5.70
CA THR A 260 -40.32 -1.26 -4.89
C THR A 260 -39.81 -0.23 -3.89
N LEU A 261 -40.69 0.71 -3.52
CA LEU A 261 -40.41 1.68 -2.46
C LEU A 261 -41.24 1.32 -1.22
N THR A 262 -40.57 0.89 -0.15
CA THR A 262 -41.20 0.41 1.10
C THR A 262 -40.71 1.28 2.26
N ASP A 263 -41.63 2.01 2.91
CA ASP A 263 -41.32 2.93 4.03
C ASP A 263 -40.18 3.95 3.74
N GLY A 264 -40.02 4.33 2.47
CA GLY A 264 -38.97 5.24 2.02
C GLY A 264 -37.60 4.58 1.79
N ASN A 265 -37.51 3.25 1.83
CA ASN A 265 -36.36 2.47 1.37
C ASN A 265 -36.61 1.92 -0.03
N LEU A 266 -35.56 1.83 -0.85
CA LEU A 266 -35.62 1.19 -2.15
C LEU A 266 -35.29 -0.30 -1.99
N GLU A 267 -36.18 -1.19 -2.42
CA GLU A 267 -35.98 -2.63 -2.43
C GLU A 267 -35.89 -3.10 -3.88
N ILE A 268 -34.83 -3.81 -4.24
CA ILE A 268 -34.59 -4.37 -5.58
C ILE A 268 -34.35 -5.86 -5.42
N VAL A 269 -35.26 -6.67 -5.94
CA VAL A 269 -35.21 -8.13 -5.79
C VAL A 269 -35.14 -8.78 -7.17
N GLN A 270 -34.09 -9.56 -7.39
CA GLN A 270 -33.96 -10.39 -8.57
C GLN A 270 -35.03 -11.48 -8.58
N GLN A 271 -35.74 -11.63 -9.70
CA GLN A 271 -36.84 -12.57 -9.87
C GLN A 271 -36.43 -13.82 -10.65
N THR A 272 -35.22 -13.86 -11.18
CA THR A 272 -34.71 -14.92 -12.07
C THR A 272 -33.41 -15.53 -11.55
N ASP A 273 -33.19 -16.80 -11.85
CA ASP A 273 -32.02 -17.58 -11.40
C ASP A 273 -30.77 -17.37 -12.29
N THR A 274 -30.69 -16.25 -12.99
CA THR A 274 -29.65 -15.99 -14.00
C THR A 274 -28.57 -15.06 -13.49
N ASP A 275 -27.33 -15.26 -13.92
CA ASP A 275 -26.24 -14.32 -13.68
C ASP A 275 -26.61 -12.89 -14.11
N SER A 276 -26.53 -11.95 -13.18
CA SER A 276 -26.94 -10.57 -13.39
C SER A 276 -25.93 -9.57 -12.87
N MET A 277 -25.98 -8.35 -13.41
CA MET A 277 -25.20 -7.22 -12.92
C MET A 277 -26.13 -6.05 -12.66
N LEU A 278 -25.99 -5.41 -11.50
CA LEU A 278 -26.71 -4.20 -11.12
C LEU A 278 -25.71 -3.09 -10.78
N THR A 279 -26.00 -1.85 -11.15
CA THR A 279 -25.16 -0.68 -10.86
C THR A 279 -25.97 0.42 -10.20
N LEU A 280 -25.44 0.99 -9.11
CA LEU A 280 -26.02 2.09 -8.34
C LEU A 280 -25.07 3.30 -8.38
N ILE A 281 -25.53 4.41 -8.97
CA ILE A 281 -24.76 5.67 -9.06
C ILE A 281 -25.69 6.83 -8.74
N GLU A 282 -25.26 7.75 -7.87
CA GLU A 282 -25.98 8.99 -7.60
C GLU A 282 -25.37 10.16 -8.37
N SER A 283 -26.22 11.00 -8.96
CA SER A 283 -25.81 12.25 -9.57
C SER A 283 -26.92 13.29 -9.55
N GLY A 284 -26.65 14.46 -8.96
CA GLY A 284 -27.52 15.62 -9.04
C GLY A 284 -28.86 15.48 -8.29
N GLY A 285 -28.90 14.69 -7.23
CA GLY A 285 -30.09 14.38 -6.43
C GLY A 285 -30.92 13.23 -6.99
N MET A 286 -30.41 12.50 -7.99
CA MET A 286 -31.08 11.36 -8.63
C MET A 286 -30.18 10.13 -8.50
N LEU A 287 -30.73 9.05 -7.93
CA LEU A 287 -30.11 7.74 -7.97
C LEU A 287 -30.45 7.07 -9.31
N THR A 288 -29.44 6.64 -10.04
CA THR A 288 -29.56 5.83 -11.25
C THR A 288 -29.33 4.37 -10.90
N VAL A 289 -30.26 3.51 -11.33
CA VAL A 289 -30.19 2.06 -11.19
C VAL A 289 -30.17 1.46 -12.59
N SER A 290 -29.14 0.68 -12.90
CA SER A 290 -28.97 0.08 -14.23
C SER A 290 -28.63 -1.41 -14.11
N ALA A 291 -29.27 -2.24 -14.93
CA ALA A 291 -29.01 -3.67 -15.02
C ALA A 291 -28.70 -4.08 -16.47
N PRO A 292 -27.43 -4.10 -16.89
CA PRO A 292 -27.08 -4.40 -18.28
C PRO A 292 -27.64 -5.75 -18.75
N ALA A 293 -28.36 -5.73 -19.88
CA ALA A 293 -29.02 -6.90 -20.47
C ALA A 293 -30.09 -7.59 -19.59
N ARG A 294 -30.56 -6.94 -18.52
CA ARG A 294 -31.61 -7.44 -17.64
C ARG A 294 -32.75 -6.44 -17.51
N THR A 295 -33.97 -6.93 -17.57
CA THR A 295 -35.16 -6.10 -17.51
C THR A 295 -35.47 -5.67 -16.08
N LEU A 296 -35.73 -4.37 -15.87
CA LEU A 296 -36.18 -3.82 -14.59
C LEU A 296 -37.20 -2.71 -14.80
N ALA A 297 -38.15 -2.62 -13.87
CA ALA A 297 -39.17 -1.57 -13.86
C ALA A 297 -38.88 -0.53 -12.76
N ALA A 298 -39.12 0.74 -13.07
CA ALA A 298 -39.02 1.82 -12.11
C ALA A 298 -40.06 1.66 -10.98
N PRO A 299 -39.68 1.86 -9.71
CA PRO A 299 -40.63 1.88 -8.60
C PRO A 299 -41.52 3.14 -8.66
N ALA A 300 -42.54 3.19 -7.82
CA ALA A 300 -43.39 4.38 -7.67
C ALA A 300 -42.55 5.65 -7.37
N GLY A 301 -42.74 6.70 -8.17
CA GLY A 301 -41.98 7.95 -8.08
C GLY A 301 -40.62 7.93 -8.80
N GLY A 302 -40.18 6.78 -9.31
CA GLY A 302 -39.07 6.66 -10.25
C GLY A 302 -39.47 7.02 -11.68
N ILE A 303 -38.48 7.26 -12.53
CA ILE A 303 -38.60 7.56 -13.95
C ILE A 303 -37.85 6.46 -14.70
N GLN A 304 -38.57 5.66 -15.49
CA GLN A 304 -37.95 4.68 -16.40
C GLN A 304 -37.12 5.40 -17.46
N ILE A 305 -35.89 4.95 -17.71
CA ILE A 305 -35.04 5.49 -18.77
C ILE A 305 -35.16 4.60 -20.01
N ASP A 306 -34.92 3.31 -19.83
CA ASP A 306 -35.05 2.26 -20.86
C ASP A 306 -35.39 0.92 -20.17
N ALA A 307 -35.47 -0.18 -20.94
CA ALA A 307 -35.81 -1.49 -20.37
C ALA A 307 -34.80 -2.00 -19.32
N ASN A 308 -33.60 -1.42 -19.26
CA ASN A 308 -32.45 -1.85 -18.46
C ASN A 308 -32.01 -0.80 -17.43
N SER A 309 -32.77 0.28 -17.24
CA SER A 309 -32.44 1.32 -16.26
C SER A 309 -33.59 2.25 -15.87
N PHE A 310 -33.52 2.79 -14.65
CA PHE A 310 -34.39 3.86 -14.16
C PHE A 310 -33.63 4.85 -13.28
N THR A 311 -34.26 6.00 -13.01
CA THR A 311 -33.80 6.94 -11.99
C THR A 311 -34.86 7.17 -10.92
N ILE A 312 -34.45 7.48 -9.69
CA ILE A 312 -35.35 7.87 -8.61
C ILE A 312 -34.77 9.07 -7.85
N PRO A 313 -35.57 10.11 -7.53
CA PRO A 313 -35.09 11.20 -6.70
C PRO A 313 -34.66 10.71 -5.32
N VAL A 314 -33.45 11.05 -4.89
CA VAL A 314 -32.91 10.70 -3.56
C VAL A 314 -33.83 11.23 -2.45
N ALA A 315 -34.53 12.35 -2.69
CA ALA A 315 -35.50 12.91 -1.74
C ALA A 315 -36.70 11.99 -1.42
N LEU A 316 -36.97 10.97 -2.24
CA LEU A 316 -37.98 9.93 -1.96
C LEU A 316 -37.44 8.80 -1.08
N LEU A 317 -36.12 8.67 -0.96
CA LEU A 317 -35.43 7.62 -0.19
C LEU A 317 -35.26 8.03 1.27
N THR A 318 -36.36 8.44 1.92
CA THR A 318 -36.33 8.99 3.29
C THR A 318 -35.96 7.99 4.37
N GLY A 319 -36.04 6.69 4.07
CA GLY A 319 -35.59 5.62 4.97
C GLY A 319 -34.06 5.46 4.95
N GLY A 320 -33.38 6.02 3.95
CA GLY A 320 -31.92 6.07 3.87
C GLY A 320 -31.26 4.74 3.48
N SER A 321 -32.02 3.73 3.07
CA SER A 321 -31.49 2.40 2.72
C SER A 321 -31.94 1.94 1.33
N ILE A 322 -31.05 1.20 0.66
CA ILE A 322 -31.29 0.45 -0.57
C ILE A 322 -30.99 -1.03 -0.26
N LEU A 323 -32.01 -1.88 -0.34
CA LEU A 323 -31.85 -3.33 -0.25
C LEU A 323 -31.78 -3.92 -1.67
N VAL A 324 -30.74 -4.70 -1.94
CA VAL A 324 -30.57 -5.47 -3.17
C VAL A 324 -30.49 -6.95 -2.80
N THR A 325 -31.36 -7.78 -3.35
CA THR A 325 -31.35 -9.23 -3.17
C THR A 325 -31.13 -9.90 -4.52
N GLY A 326 -30.01 -10.63 -4.65
CA GLY A 326 -29.67 -11.44 -5.82
C GLY A 326 -30.47 -12.74 -5.90
N GLY A 327 -30.33 -13.44 -7.03
CA GLY A 327 -31.01 -14.69 -7.36
C GLY A 327 -30.17 -15.93 -7.03
N GLU A 328 -30.42 -17.05 -7.73
CA GLU A 328 -29.58 -18.26 -7.60
C GLU A 328 -28.33 -18.26 -8.52
N GLY A 329 -28.25 -17.30 -9.44
CA GLY A 329 -27.15 -17.13 -10.40
C GLY A 329 -25.91 -16.51 -9.76
N SER A 330 -24.89 -16.21 -10.57
CA SER A 330 -23.73 -15.41 -10.13
C SER A 330 -24.03 -13.94 -10.33
N ASP A 331 -24.32 -13.22 -9.25
CA ASP A 331 -24.77 -11.84 -9.30
C ASP A 331 -23.67 -10.86 -8.92
N GLN A 332 -23.70 -9.67 -9.54
CA GLN A 332 -22.74 -8.61 -9.25
C GLN A 332 -23.46 -7.31 -8.95
N LEU A 333 -23.14 -6.72 -7.79
CA LEU A 333 -23.54 -5.36 -7.47
C LEU A 333 -22.36 -4.41 -7.62
N THR A 334 -22.51 -3.35 -8.41
CA THR A 334 -21.58 -2.22 -8.46
C THR A 334 -22.19 -1.02 -7.73
N VAL A 335 -21.49 -0.51 -6.71
CA VAL A 335 -21.92 0.65 -5.92
C VAL A 335 -20.86 1.74 -5.97
N ASP A 336 -21.27 2.94 -6.41
CA ASP A 336 -20.40 4.11 -6.39
C ASP A 336 -20.47 4.87 -5.06
N THR A 337 -19.34 5.41 -4.59
CA THR A 337 -19.26 6.23 -3.36
C THR A 337 -20.23 7.43 -3.34
N SER A 338 -20.69 7.92 -4.50
CA SER A 338 -21.75 8.94 -4.60
C SER A 338 -23.03 8.56 -3.85
N VAL A 339 -23.36 7.26 -3.78
CA VAL A 339 -24.51 6.76 -3.03
C VAL A 339 -24.36 7.06 -1.53
N SER A 340 -23.17 6.85 -0.97
CA SER A 340 -22.86 7.22 0.42
C SER A 340 -22.88 8.73 0.63
N ALA A 341 -22.33 9.50 -0.31
CA ALA A 341 -22.31 10.96 -0.26
C ALA A 341 -23.72 11.58 -0.27
N ALA A 342 -24.69 10.86 -0.84
CA ALA A 342 -26.12 11.20 -0.81
C ALA A 342 -26.81 10.82 0.51
N GLY A 343 -26.10 10.20 1.46
CA GLY A 343 -26.60 9.78 2.76
C GLY A 343 -27.35 8.44 2.75
N LEU A 344 -27.13 7.61 1.72
CA LEU A 344 -27.78 6.31 1.57
C LEU A 344 -26.85 5.16 1.97
N GLN A 345 -27.42 4.13 2.58
CA GLN A 345 -26.76 2.86 2.89
C GLN A 345 -27.25 1.78 1.93
N VAL A 346 -26.40 0.80 1.63
CA VAL A 346 -26.75 -0.34 0.77
C VAL A 346 -26.67 -1.63 1.58
N VAL A 347 -27.69 -2.47 1.47
CA VAL A 347 -27.69 -3.85 1.97
C VAL A 347 -27.72 -4.76 0.75
N TYR A 348 -26.72 -5.62 0.59
CA TYR A 348 -26.64 -6.56 -0.53
C TYR A 348 -26.64 -8.01 -0.04
N GLU A 349 -27.68 -8.74 -0.41
CA GLU A 349 -27.80 -10.17 -0.18
C GLU A 349 -27.47 -10.88 -1.50
N GLY A 350 -26.34 -11.60 -1.56
CA GLY A 350 -25.84 -12.25 -2.78
C GLY A 350 -26.86 -13.23 -3.36
N GLY A 351 -27.47 -14.04 -2.49
CA GLY A 351 -28.47 -15.03 -2.88
C GLY A 351 -28.28 -16.32 -2.10
N SER A 352 -29.01 -17.37 -2.47
CA SER A 352 -28.86 -18.71 -1.85
C SER A 352 -28.51 -19.81 -2.85
N GLY A 353 -28.11 -19.43 -4.06
CA GLY A 353 -27.87 -20.34 -5.18
C GLY A 353 -26.49 -20.99 -5.19
N ALA A 354 -26.16 -21.61 -6.32
CA ALA A 354 -24.85 -22.19 -6.58
C ALA A 354 -23.92 -21.27 -7.38
N GLY A 355 -24.39 -20.07 -7.76
CA GLY A 355 -23.57 -19.02 -8.34
C GLY A 355 -22.54 -18.45 -7.37
N SER A 356 -21.72 -17.53 -7.87
CA SER A 356 -20.74 -16.79 -7.04
C SER A 356 -21.05 -15.32 -7.12
N ASP A 357 -21.40 -14.72 -5.99
CA ASP A 357 -21.88 -13.35 -5.93
C ASP A 357 -20.73 -12.38 -5.66
N SER A 358 -20.80 -11.15 -6.19
CA SER A 358 -19.67 -10.22 -6.17
C SER A 358 -20.07 -8.77 -5.91
N LEU A 359 -19.22 -8.06 -5.19
CA LEU A 359 -19.39 -6.62 -4.91
C LEU A 359 -18.25 -5.81 -5.53
N ASN A 360 -18.62 -4.86 -6.39
CA ASN A 360 -17.72 -3.88 -6.98
C ASN A 360 -17.97 -2.50 -6.36
N LEU A 361 -16.90 -1.87 -5.87
CA LEU A 361 -16.96 -0.52 -5.32
C LEU A 361 -16.17 0.45 -6.22
N THR A 362 -16.76 1.61 -6.51
CA THR A 362 -16.17 2.64 -7.40
C THR A 362 -16.23 4.03 -6.77
N GLY A 363 -15.40 4.95 -7.25
CA GLY A 363 -15.44 6.37 -6.88
C GLY A 363 -14.23 6.82 -6.06
N THR A 364 -14.43 7.73 -5.11
CA THR A 364 -13.33 8.35 -4.34
C THR A 364 -13.71 8.49 -2.88
N ALA A 365 -12.79 8.20 -1.97
CA ALA A 365 -12.95 8.42 -0.53
C ALA A 365 -11.61 8.85 0.10
N VAL A 366 -11.65 9.42 1.30
CA VAL A 366 -10.44 9.65 2.11
C VAL A 366 -9.97 8.34 2.72
N SER A 367 -10.88 7.60 3.37
CA SER A 367 -10.59 6.27 3.93
C SER A 367 -11.67 5.25 3.60
N THR A 368 -11.29 3.98 3.57
CA THR A 368 -12.20 2.82 3.52
C THR A 368 -11.88 1.88 4.66
N GLU A 369 -12.92 1.41 5.35
CA GLU A 369 -12.80 0.35 6.36
C GLU A 369 -13.62 -0.86 5.92
N PHE A 370 -12.98 -2.01 5.77
CA PHE A 370 -13.61 -3.30 5.48
C PHE A 370 -13.62 -4.13 6.76
N GLN A 371 -14.81 -4.55 7.18
CA GLN A 371 -15.02 -5.46 8.29
C GLN A 371 -15.52 -6.79 7.75
N PHE A 372 -14.75 -7.85 7.98
CA PHE A 372 -15.11 -9.22 7.59
C PHE A 372 -15.68 -9.96 8.81
N ASP A 373 -16.94 -10.38 8.73
CA ASP A 373 -17.58 -11.15 9.79
C ASP A 373 -17.34 -12.66 9.59
N ASN A 374 -17.33 -13.10 8.34
CA ASN A 374 -16.93 -14.44 7.91
C ASN A 374 -16.54 -14.44 6.41
N LEU A 375 -16.42 -15.63 5.80
CA LEU A 375 -16.01 -15.80 4.40
C LEU A 375 -16.92 -15.09 3.39
N HIS A 376 -18.17 -14.82 3.76
CA HIS A 376 -19.22 -14.39 2.83
C HIS A 376 -19.93 -13.11 3.29
N ASP A 377 -19.74 -12.71 4.55
CA ASP A 377 -20.50 -11.63 5.18
C ASP A 377 -19.59 -10.56 5.77
N GLY A 378 -20.04 -9.31 5.73
CA GLY A 378 -19.31 -8.18 6.28
C GLY A 378 -19.90 -6.83 5.93
N ASN A 379 -19.12 -5.78 6.13
CA ASN A 379 -19.51 -4.41 5.82
C ASN A 379 -18.33 -3.54 5.41
N VAL A 380 -18.66 -2.44 4.73
CA VAL A 380 -17.73 -1.41 4.28
C VAL A 380 -18.18 -0.05 4.81
N ARG A 381 -17.24 0.73 5.35
CA ARG A 381 -17.43 2.12 5.79
C ARG A 381 -16.48 3.04 5.04
N LEU A 382 -16.86 4.30 4.93
CA LEU A 382 -16.08 5.34 4.27
C LEU A 382 -15.78 6.46 5.27
N ASP A 383 -14.61 7.07 5.16
CA ASP A 383 -14.22 8.33 5.81
C ASP A 383 -14.39 8.35 7.35
N GLY A 384 -14.20 7.20 8.01
CA GLY A 384 -14.41 7.06 9.45
C GLY A 384 -15.85 7.33 9.89
N ALA A 385 -16.81 7.21 8.97
CA ALA A 385 -18.22 7.31 9.29
C ALA A 385 -18.61 6.19 10.27
N GLY A 386 -19.34 6.53 11.34
CA GLY A 386 -19.84 5.53 12.30
C GLY A 386 -20.95 4.63 11.77
N GLU A 387 -21.33 4.79 10.50
CA GLU A 387 -22.43 4.10 9.83
C GLU A 387 -21.89 3.27 8.66
N ASN A 388 -22.51 2.12 8.39
CA ASN A 388 -22.11 1.26 7.27
C ASN A 388 -22.53 1.90 5.93
N PHE A 389 -21.62 1.95 4.96
CA PHE A 389 -21.94 2.30 3.58
C PHE A 389 -22.58 1.11 2.87
N VAL A 390 -21.90 -0.05 2.89
CA VAL A 390 -22.43 -1.31 2.36
C VAL A 390 -22.40 -2.35 3.46
N THR A 391 -23.49 -3.08 3.66
CA THR A 391 -23.52 -4.34 4.43
C THR A 391 -23.85 -5.45 3.47
N TYR A 392 -23.11 -6.56 3.49
CA TYR A 392 -23.28 -7.65 2.54
C TYR A 392 -23.32 -9.01 3.22
N THR A 393 -24.03 -9.95 2.60
CA THR A 393 -24.08 -11.36 3.01
C THR A 393 -24.08 -12.28 1.80
N GLY A 394 -23.40 -13.43 1.90
CA GLY A 394 -23.37 -14.42 0.82
C GLY A 394 -22.55 -13.99 -0.41
N LEU A 395 -21.38 -13.35 -0.22
CA LEU A 395 -20.48 -13.02 -1.32
C LEU A 395 -19.41 -14.10 -1.57
N GLU A 396 -18.81 -14.05 -2.77
CA GLU A 396 -17.63 -14.81 -3.18
C GLU A 396 -16.74 -14.10 -4.26
N PRO A 397 -16.68 -12.74 -4.46
CA PRO A 397 -15.61 -11.85 -3.93
C PRO A 397 -15.92 -10.31 -3.85
N ILE A 398 -14.97 -9.48 -3.35
CA ILE A 398 -15.04 -7.99 -3.41
C ILE A 398 -13.93 -7.38 -4.27
N THR A 399 -14.28 -6.45 -5.15
CA THR A 399 -13.35 -5.59 -5.88
C THR A 399 -13.59 -4.11 -5.57
N SER A 400 -12.58 -3.41 -5.07
CA SER A 400 -12.65 -1.97 -4.77
C SER A 400 -11.71 -1.17 -5.66
N SER A 401 -12.29 -0.45 -6.60
CA SER A 401 -11.60 0.55 -7.45
C SER A 401 -11.72 1.97 -6.91
N ILE A 402 -12.12 2.13 -5.65
CA ILE A 402 -12.16 3.43 -4.98
C ILE A 402 -10.74 3.98 -4.89
N ASP A 403 -10.53 5.23 -5.31
CA ASP A 403 -9.29 5.95 -5.03
C ASP A 403 -9.30 6.44 -3.57
N VAL A 404 -8.35 5.96 -2.76
CA VAL A 404 -8.31 6.21 -1.30
C VAL A 404 -6.93 6.60 -0.79
N THR A 405 -6.91 7.31 0.35
CA THR A 405 -5.68 7.53 1.11
C THR A 405 -5.42 6.36 2.06
N ASP A 406 -6.39 6.01 2.90
CA ASP A 406 -6.19 4.97 3.93
C ASP A 406 -7.18 3.81 3.78
N VAL A 407 -6.70 2.59 3.90
CA VAL A 407 -7.51 1.36 3.94
C VAL A 407 -7.30 0.68 5.28
N THR A 408 -8.37 0.26 5.94
CA THR A 408 -8.32 -0.62 7.11
C THR A 408 -9.07 -1.91 6.83
N LEU A 409 -8.42 -3.05 7.01
CA LEU A 409 -9.03 -4.39 6.92
C LEU A 409 -9.09 -4.98 8.32
N THR A 410 -10.30 -5.29 8.78
CA THR A 410 -10.54 -5.86 10.12
C THR A 410 -11.17 -7.24 9.99
N TYR A 411 -10.46 -8.26 10.45
CA TYR A 411 -10.89 -9.65 10.40
C TYR A 411 -11.61 -10.06 11.70
N SER A 412 -12.30 -11.20 11.63
CA SER A 412 -13.08 -11.73 12.74
C SER A 412 -12.19 -12.34 13.84
N SER A 413 -12.78 -12.91 14.89
CA SER A 413 -12.02 -13.68 15.89
C SER A 413 -11.69 -15.12 15.46
N ALA A 414 -11.90 -15.48 14.19
CA ALA A 414 -11.56 -16.80 13.68
C ALA A 414 -10.04 -16.96 13.55
N SER A 415 -9.53 -18.19 13.71
CA SER A 415 -8.14 -18.49 13.33
C SER A 415 -8.05 -18.63 11.81
N GLU A 416 -7.17 -17.87 11.18
CA GLU A 416 -7.10 -17.82 9.72
C GLU A 416 -5.68 -17.58 9.17
N THR A 417 -5.53 -17.83 7.87
CA THR A 417 -4.37 -17.38 7.11
C THR A 417 -4.78 -16.22 6.21
N ILE A 418 -4.14 -15.08 6.38
CA ILE A 418 -4.33 -13.87 5.57
C ILE A 418 -3.10 -13.72 4.69
N SER A 419 -3.28 -13.71 3.37
CA SER A 419 -2.19 -13.60 2.40
C SER A 419 -2.36 -12.34 1.56
N VAL A 420 -1.35 -11.48 1.61
CA VAL A 420 -1.25 -10.31 0.73
C VAL A 420 -0.49 -10.69 -0.52
N LEU A 421 -1.14 -10.48 -1.66
CA LEU A 421 -0.69 -10.88 -2.99
C LEU A 421 -0.74 -9.65 -3.92
N THR A 422 0.04 -9.68 -4.99
CA THR A 422 -0.08 -8.72 -6.08
C THR A 422 -0.74 -9.37 -7.30
N PRO A 423 -1.92 -8.90 -7.74
CA PRO A 423 -2.47 -9.24 -9.05
C PRO A 423 -1.75 -8.50 -10.20
N GLY A 424 -0.85 -7.55 -9.89
CA GLY A 424 -0.25 -6.59 -10.81
C GLY A 424 -1.16 -5.38 -11.10
N SER A 425 -0.63 -4.36 -11.78
CA SER A 425 -1.38 -3.16 -12.24
C SER A 425 -1.85 -2.20 -11.14
N GLY A 426 -1.02 -1.91 -10.14
CA GLY A 426 -1.33 -0.89 -9.12
C GLY A 426 -2.41 -1.31 -8.12
N GLN A 427 -2.64 -2.62 -7.99
CA GLN A 427 -3.60 -3.21 -7.08
C GLN A 427 -2.91 -4.26 -6.18
N ILE A 428 -3.56 -4.55 -5.06
CA ILE A 428 -3.25 -5.68 -4.18
C ILE A 428 -4.50 -6.53 -3.97
N THR A 429 -4.28 -7.82 -3.72
CA THR A 429 -5.32 -8.76 -3.32
C THR A 429 -4.99 -9.28 -1.94
N VAL A 430 -5.94 -9.20 -1.02
CA VAL A 430 -5.85 -9.80 0.32
C VAL A 430 -6.81 -10.98 0.35
N ASN A 431 -6.25 -12.18 0.52
CA ASN A 431 -6.99 -13.43 0.55
C ASN A 431 -6.95 -14.01 1.97
N SER A 432 -8.13 -14.28 2.53
CA SER A 432 -8.29 -14.87 3.84
C SER A 432 -8.99 -16.23 3.76
N THR A 433 -8.67 -17.14 4.68
CA THR A 433 -9.39 -18.41 4.84
C THR A 433 -10.69 -18.31 5.66
N ALA A 434 -10.98 -17.15 6.27
CA ALA A 434 -12.16 -16.93 7.11
C ALA A 434 -12.89 -15.60 6.86
N GLY A 435 -12.32 -14.69 6.07
CA GLY A 435 -12.92 -13.46 5.57
C GLY A 435 -12.94 -13.46 4.04
N GLU A 436 -13.85 -12.70 3.47
CA GLU A 436 -14.00 -12.55 2.02
C GLU A 436 -12.70 -12.07 1.32
N ILE A 437 -12.45 -12.54 0.09
CA ILE A 437 -11.34 -12.07 -0.73
C ILE A 437 -11.59 -10.64 -1.21
N LEU A 438 -10.59 -9.78 -1.03
CA LEU A 438 -10.65 -8.37 -1.44
C LEU A 438 -9.52 -8.04 -2.41
N THR A 439 -9.87 -7.48 -3.56
CA THR A 439 -8.91 -6.82 -4.47
C THR A 439 -9.13 -5.32 -4.45
N LEU A 440 -8.08 -4.53 -4.26
CA LEU A 440 -8.17 -3.07 -4.14
C LEU A 440 -7.03 -2.32 -4.82
N ASN A 441 -7.29 -1.08 -5.26
CA ASN A 441 -6.27 -0.14 -5.71
C ASN A 441 -5.29 0.18 -4.57
N ASN A 442 -3.99 0.24 -4.86
CA ASN A 442 -2.97 0.61 -3.86
C ASN A 442 -3.39 1.91 -3.14
N PRO A 443 -3.51 1.92 -1.79
CA PRO A 443 -3.74 3.16 -1.07
C PRO A 443 -2.56 4.12 -1.27
N THR A 444 -2.81 5.42 -1.09
CA THR A 444 -1.75 6.45 -1.18
C THR A 444 -1.13 6.83 0.16
N GLY A 445 -1.81 6.50 1.27
CA GLY A 445 -1.39 6.75 2.65
C GLY A 445 -0.99 5.46 3.36
N THR A 446 -1.97 4.74 3.94
CA THR A 446 -1.72 3.54 4.77
C THR A 446 -2.65 2.39 4.42
N LEU A 447 -2.11 1.17 4.37
CA LEU A 447 -2.87 -0.08 4.50
C LEU A 447 -2.72 -0.61 5.93
N THR A 448 -3.82 -0.68 6.67
CA THR A 448 -3.87 -1.28 8.02
C THR A 448 -4.52 -2.65 7.96
N LEU A 449 -3.87 -3.65 8.56
CA LEU A 449 -4.38 -5.02 8.72
C LEU A 449 -4.54 -5.32 10.21
N ASP A 450 -5.77 -5.62 10.62
CA ASP A 450 -6.11 -6.17 11.94
C ASP A 450 -6.62 -7.60 11.75
N ALA A 451 -5.82 -8.59 12.17
CA ALA A 451 -6.15 -10.00 12.00
C ALA A 451 -7.20 -10.52 13.00
N GLY A 452 -7.64 -9.69 13.95
CA GLY A 452 -8.59 -10.05 14.99
C GLY A 452 -8.03 -11.04 16.02
N ALA A 453 -8.83 -11.37 17.04
CA ALA A 453 -8.39 -12.10 18.24
C ALA A 453 -8.08 -13.61 18.05
N GLY A 454 -8.00 -14.08 16.81
CA GLY A 454 -7.77 -15.47 16.43
C GLY A 454 -6.34 -15.95 16.69
N THR A 455 -6.01 -17.12 16.14
CA THR A 455 -4.61 -17.53 15.97
C THR A 455 -4.31 -17.44 14.49
N ASN A 456 -3.66 -16.35 14.07
CA ASN A 456 -3.60 -16.00 12.67
C ASN A 456 -2.19 -16.10 12.10
N THR A 457 -2.11 -16.34 10.80
CA THR A 457 -0.85 -16.26 10.04
C THR A 457 -1.00 -15.27 8.92
N LEU A 458 -0.21 -14.20 8.94
CA LEU A 458 -0.19 -13.15 7.93
C LEU A 458 1.01 -13.37 7.00
N ASN A 459 0.75 -13.74 5.76
CA ASN A 459 1.77 -13.93 4.72
C ASN A 459 1.90 -12.68 3.86
N LEU A 460 2.99 -11.95 4.03
CA LEU A 460 3.34 -10.83 3.16
C LEU A 460 4.25 -11.32 2.03
N ASN A 461 3.62 -11.82 0.95
CA ASN A 461 4.34 -12.50 -0.14
C ASN A 461 4.95 -11.52 -1.14
N ALA A 462 4.14 -10.58 -1.64
CA ALA A 462 4.57 -9.58 -2.61
C ALA A 462 3.56 -8.43 -2.65
N LEU A 463 4.07 -7.23 -2.91
CA LEU A 463 3.28 -6.03 -3.20
C LEU A 463 3.49 -5.63 -4.67
N ASP A 464 2.61 -4.78 -5.19
CA ASP A 464 2.78 -4.20 -6.51
C ASP A 464 4.06 -3.33 -6.56
N ALA A 465 4.75 -3.31 -7.71
CA ALA A 465 6.03 -2.60 -7.85
C ALA A 465 5.92 -1.08 -7.63
N GLY A 466 4.72 -0.49 -7.74
CA GLY A 466 4.43 0.90 -7.45
C GLY A 466 3.86 1.16 -6.06
N PHE A 467 3.81 0.15 -5.18
CA PHE A 467 3.32 0.33 -3.81
C PHE A 467 4.27 1.24 -3.02
N THR A 468 3.73 2.34 -2.48
CA THR A 468 4.49 3.37 -1.75
C THR A 468 3.80 3.82 -0.46
N ALA A 469 2.61 3.27 -0.17
CA ALA A 469 1.91 3.50 1.08
C ALA A 469 2.59 2.80 2.25
N ASN A 470 2.30 3.27 3.46
CA ASN A 470 2.68 2.60 4.69
C ASN A 470 1.89 1.29 4.83
N LEU A 471 2.53 0.26 5.39
CA LEU A 471 1.89 -0.99 5.77
C LEU A 471 1.93 -1.11 7.29
N LYS A 472 0.75 -1.23 7.90
CA LYS A 472 0.60 -1.35 9.34
C LYS A 472 -0.14 -2.64 9.69
N ILE A 473 0.49 -3.51 10.46
CA ILE A 473 -0.15 -4.66 11.11
C ILE A 473 -0.38 -4.30 12.57
N VAL A 474 -1.63 -4.38 13.02
CA VAL A 474 -2.00 -4.14 14.41
C VAL A 474 -2.28 -5.45 15.12
N ASP A 475 -1.98 -5.48 16.42
CA ASP A 475 -2.35 -6.58 17.30
C ASP A 475 -3.87 -6.49 17.60
N GLY A 476 -4.64 -7.37 16.97
CA GLY A 476 -6.08 -7.55 17.19
C GLY A 476 -6.41 -8.35 18.46
N GLY A 477 -5.38 -8.74 19.22
CA GLY A 477 -5.40 -9.75 20.26
C GLY A 477 -5.15 -11.16 19.68
N GLY A 478 -5.11 -12.17 20.55
CA GLY A 478 -4.97 -13.55 20.11
C GLY A 478 -3.52 -14.00 20.01
N THR A 479 -3.15 -14.68 18.92
CA THR A 479 -1.76 -15.09 18.65
C THR A 479 -1.47 -15.04 17.16
N ASP A 480 -0.78 -14.00 16.74
CA ASP A 480 -0.50 -13.69 15.36
C ASP A 480 0.95 -14.00 14.98
N THR A 481 1.11 -14.62 13.82
CA THR A 481 2.41 -14.86 13.20
C THR A 481 2.49 -14.11 11.87
N VAL A 482 3.41 -13.16 11.77
CA VAL A 482 3.69 -12.43 10.54
C VAL A 482 4.90 -13.05 9.84
N LEU A 483 4.72 -13.40 8.57
CA LEU A 483 5.75 -13.96 7.70
C LEU A 483 6.09 -12.96 6.60
N LEU A 484 7.30 -12.40 6.64
CA LEU A 484 7.82 -11.51 5.60
C LEU A 484 8.56 -12.35 4.55
N ALA A 485 8.00 -12.45 3.35
CA ALA A 485 8.57 -13.30 2.31
C ALA A 485 9.83 -12.70 1.66
N ASP A 486 10.55 -13.55 0.93
CA ASP A 486 11.71 -13.14 0.14
C ASP A 486 11.31 -12.24 -1.03
N GLY A 487 11.99 -11.10 -1.18
CA GLY A 487 11.75 -10.12 -2.25
C GLY A 487 10.62 -9.12 -1.95
N LEU A 488 10.14 -9.04 -0.71
CA LEU A 488 9.11 -8.08 -0.31
C LEU A 488 9.67 -6.65 -0.39
N ASN A 489 9.09 -5.82 -1.27
CA ASN A 489 9.50 -4.43 -1.47
C ASN A 489 8.33 -3.48 -1.19
N LEU A 490 8.50 -2.56 -0.24
CA LEU A 490 7.48 -1.57 0.17
C LEU A 490 7.71 -0.17 -0.44
N GLY A 491 8.67 -0.04 -1.36
CA GLY A 491 8.98 1.23 -2.00
C GLY A 491 9.45 2.26 -0.98
N SER A 492 8.70 3.36 -0.85
CA SER A 492 8.98 4.43 0.11
C SER A 492 8.17 4.39 1.40
N GLY A 493 7.27 3.42 1.55
CA GLY A 493 6.37 3.33 2.69
C GLY A 493 7.03 2.73 3.93
N ASP A 494 6.56 3.14 5.10
CA ASP A 494 6.96 2.56 6.38
C ASP A 494 6.28 1.21 6.59
N LEU A 495 6.96 0.28 7.28
CA LEU A 495 6.42 -0.98 7.76
C LEU A 495 6.33 -0.93 9.28
N THR A 496 5.12 -1.04 9.83
CA THR A 496 4.90 -1.17 11.28
C THR A 496 4.22 -2.50 11.57
N ILE A 497 4.77 -3.29 12.49
CA ILE A 497 4.23 -4.59 12.87
C ILE A 497 4.08 -4.67 14.38
N ALA A 498 2.86 -4.95 14.86
CA ALA A 498 2.60 -5.44 16.20
C ALA A 498 2.00 -6.86 16.09
N ALA A 499 2.69 -7.87 16.63
CA ALA A 499 2.26 -9.28 16.59
C ALA A 499 3.02 -10.14 17.60
N GLU A 500 2.58 -11.35 17.93
CA GLU A 500 3.36 -12.24 18.81
C GLU A 500 4.66 -12.71 18.15
N TYR A 501 4.60 -13.15 16.89
CA TYR A 501 5.74 -13.73 16.20
C TYR A 501 5.98 -13.07 14.85
N VAL A 502 7.21 -12.63 14.61
CA VAL A 502 7.63 -12.11 13.30
C VAL A 502 8.78 -12.95 12.76
N ASN A 503 8.62 -13.46 11.54
CA ASN A 503 9.67 -14.21 10.85
C ASN A 503 10.03 -13.52 9.54
N VAL A 504 11.29 -13.11 9.42
CA VAL A 504 11.87 -12.54 8.20
C VAL A 504 12.39 -13.71 7.35
N LEU A 505 11.66 -14.13 6.32
CA LEU A 505 11.99 -15.35 5.55
C LEU A 505 12.97 -15.10 4.40
N GLY A 506 13.22 -13.84 4.04
CA GLY A 506 14.15 -13.47 2.97
C GLY A 506 14.42 -11.98 2.96
N GLY A 507 14.74 -11.41 1.80
CA GLY A 507 15.02 -9.99 1.65
C GLY A 507 13.76 -9.12 1.69
N VAL A 508 13.70 -8.17 2.62
CA VAL A 508 12.66 -7.14 2.73
C VAL A 508 13.30 -5.77 2.53
N THR A 509 12.78 -4.96 1.60
CA THR A 509 13.36 -3.65 1.26
C THR A 509 12.34 -2.52 1.34
N THR A 510 12.75 -1.38 1.87
CA THR A 510 12.02 -0.10 1.82
C THR A 510 13.00 1.07 1.93
N SER A 511 12.65 2.27 1.46
CA SER A 511 13.38 3.49 1.85
C SER A 511 12.79 4.17 3.10
N GLY A 512 11.64 3.69 3.58
CA GLY A 512 10.99 4.13 4.82
C GLY A 512 11.56 3.43 6.06
N LYS A 513 10.88 3.59 7.20
CA LYS A 513 11.21 2.92 8.47
C LYS A 513 10.63 1.50 8.51
N ILE A 514 11.36 0.57 9.10
CA ILE A 514 10.81 -0.70 9.59
C ILE A 514 10.75 -0.63 11.13
N ASP A 515 9.56 -0.84 11.68
CA ASP A 515 9.28 -0.83 13.11
C ASP A 515 8.52 -2.10 13.51
N VAL A 516 9.13 -2.92 14.36
CA VAL A 516 8.57 -4.22 14.76
C VAL A 516 8.51 -4.30 16.27
N ASP A 517 7.32 -4.51 16.81
CA ASP A 517 7.09 -4.86 18.22
C ASP A 517 6.49 -6.26 18.29
N ALA A 518 7.20 -7.20 18.92
CA ALA A 518 6.75 -8.58 18.97
C ALA A 518 7.11 -9.34 20.25
N THR A 519 6.55 -10.54 20.43
CA THR A 519 7.07 -11.45 21.46
C THR A 519 8.42 -12.04 21.04
N SER A 520 8.60 -12.40 19.77
CA SER A 520 9.87 -12.91 19.21
C SER A 520 10.04 -12.48 17.77
N ILE A 521 11.27 -12.13 17.39
CA ILE A 521 11.65 -11.77 16.03
C ILE A 521 12.73 -12.74 15.55
N ASN A 522 12.49 -13.41 14.43
CA ASN A 522 13.37 -14.48 13.92
C ASN A 522 13.77 -14.23 12.47
N PHE A 523 15.04 -14.48 12.18
CA PHE A 523 15.60 -14.52 10.83
C PHE A 523 16.01 -15.96 10.51
N PRO A 524 15.06 -16.86 10.19
CA PRO A 524 15.32 -18.31 10.14
C PRO A 524 16.28 -18.77 9.04
N TYR A 525 16.61 -17.92 8.06
CA TYR A 525 17.44 -18.30 6.92
C TYR A 525 18.60 -17.32 6.73
N TRP A 526 19.68 -17.78 6.13
CA TRP A 526 20.87 -16.96 5.83
C TRP A 526 20.58 -15.81 4.82
N ILE A 527 19.49 -15.90 4.05
CA ILE A 527 19.03 -14.84 3.14
C ILE A 527 18.17 -13.77 3.83
N SER A 528 17.73 -14.02 5.07
CA SER A 528 16.84 -13.14 5.82
C SER A 528 17.51 -11.79 6.04
N THR A 529 16.98 -10.75 5.41
CA THR A 529 17.55 -9.40 5.44
C THR A 529 16.47 -8.35 5.54
N LEU A 530 16.67 -7.34 6.38
CA LEU A 530 15.93 -6.08 6.35
C LEU A 530 16.83 -4.99 5.76
N ASP A 531 16.35 -4.22 4.81
CA ASP A 531 17.04 -3.07 4.21
C ASP A 531 16.08 -1.87 4.20
N ALA A 532 16.37 -0.86 5.02
CA ALA A 532 15.44 0.23 5.32
C ALA A 532 16.12 1.60 5.46
N GLY A 533 15.31 2.66 5.46
CA GLY A 533 15.72 4.00 5.89
C GLY A 533 16.17 3.99 7.35
N GLU A 534 15.36 3.42 8.24
CA GLU A 534 15.61 3.22 9.68
C GLU A 534 15.06 1.86 10.11
N VAL A 535 15.66 1.23 11.12
CA VAL A 535 15.18 -0.07 11.63
C VAL A 535 15.06 -0.04 13.16
N SER A 536 13.87 -0.35 13.66
CA SER A 536 13.54 -0.51 15.07
C SER A 536 12.96 -1.90 15.29
N LEU A 537 13.65 -2.72 16.09
CA LEU A 537 13.23 -4.08 16.44
C LEU A 537 13.08 -4.19 17.95
N GLN A 538 11.86 -4.31 18.43
CA GLN A 538 11.53 -4.55 19.83
C GLN A 538 10.92 -5.94 20.01
N ALA A 539 11.49 -6.72 20.92
CA ALA A 539 10.95 -8.03 21.30
C ALA A 539 10.84 -8.21 22.81
N PHE A 540 9.81 -8.94 23.26
CA PHE A 540 9.76 -9.43 24.62
C PHE A 540 10.85 -10.49 24.89
N SER A 541 10.98 -11.46 23.99
CA SER A 541 11.92 -12.57 24.08
C SER A 541 13.15 -12.35 23.19
N THR A 542 13.91 -13.41 22.94
CA THR A 542 15.10 -13.42 22.11
C THR A 542 14.82 -12.93 20.69
N ILE A 543 15.73 -12.12 20.16
CA ILE A 543 15.85 -11.78 18.75
C ILE A 543 16.94 -12.65 18.14
N TYR A 544 16.57 -13.51 17.20
CA TYR A 544 17.51 -14.29 16.40
C TYR A 544 17.84 -13.48 15.15
N LEU A 545 18.92 -12.71 15.22
CA LEU A 545 19.20 -11.64 14.28
C LEU A 545 19.90 -12.19 13.02
N GLY A 546 19.31 -11.90 11.86
CA GLY A 546 19.92 -12.13 10.56
C GLY A 546 20.69 -10.90 10.14
N LYS A 547 20.43 -10.40 8.93
CA LYS A 547 21.04 -9.16 8.43
C LYS A 547 20.08 -7.97 8.49
N VAL A 548 20.56 -6.84 8.96
CA VAL A 548 19.86 -5.55 9.02
C VAL A 548 20.77 -4.51 8.36
N ILE A 549 20.23 -3.81 7.38
CA ILE A 549 20.88 -2.72 6.64
C ILE A 549 20.03 -1.47 6.86
N SER A 550 20.68 -0.39 7.24
CA SER A 550 20.01 0.90 7.39
C SER A 550 20.86 2.06 6.90
N THR A 551 20.23 3.03 6.25
CA THR A 551 20.86 4.33 5.96
C THR A 551 20.79 5.30 7.14
N GLY A 552 19.99 4.99 8.15
CA GLY A 552 19.78 5.76 9.37
C GLY A 552 20.20 4.97 10.62
N MET A 553 19.41 5.11 11.68
CA MET A 553 19.62 4.44 12.96
C MET A 553 19.10 3.01 12.95
N VAL A 554 19.84 2.11 13.60
CA VAL A 554 19.37 0.77 13.97
C VAL A 554 19.18 0.68 15.48
N GLU A 555 17.96 0.46 15.93
CA GLU A 555 17.62 0.23 17.34
C GLU A 555 17.11 -1.21 17.52
N ILE A 556 17.74 -1.99 18.39
CA ILE A 556 17.35 -3.37 18.66
C ILE A 556 17.22 -3.57 20.16
N THR A 557 16.02 -3.91 20.62
CA THR A 557 15.71 -4.11 22.04
C THR A 557 15.06 -5.48 22.27
N SER A 558 15.70 -6.32 23.07
CA SER A 558 15.09 -7.49 23.71
C SER A 558 14.89 -7.20 25.20
N THR A 559 13.63 -7.17 25.65
CA THR A 559 13.32 -6.77 27.04
C THR A 559 13.49 -7.92 28.04
N ASN A 560 13.30 -9.17 27.62
CA ASN A 560 13.40 -10.36 28.47
C ASN A 560 14.05 -11.56 27.73
N GLY A 561 14.94 -11.28 26.79
CA GLY A 561 15.70 -12.28 26.04
C GLY A 561 17.03 -11.75 25.55
N ASN A 562 17.65 -12.51 24.64
CA ASN A 562 18.95 -12.18 24.07
C ASN A 562 18.82 -11.48 22.71
N ILE A 563 19.88 -10.81 22.28
CA ILE A 563 20.13 -10.49 20.86
C ILE A 563 21.25 -11.43 20.41
N ILE A 564 20.96 -12.34 19.50
CA ILE A 564 21.89 -13.41 19.11
C ILE A 564 22.19 -13.29 17.63
N ASP A 565 23.47 -13.36 17.27
CA ASP A 565 23.87 -13.65 15.90
C ASP A 565 23.27 -15.00 15.45
N TYR A 566 22.46 -14.97 14.40
CA TYR A 566 21.81 -16.12 13.80
C TYR A 566 22.05 -16.22 12.28
N ASN A 567 23.13 -15.62 11.75
CA ASN A 567 23.54 -15.76 10.35
C ASN A 567 24.98 -16.27 10.15
N ASP A 568 25.51 -16.98 11.15
CA ASP A 568 26.90 -17.45 11.20
C ASP A 568 27.85 -16.24 11.11
N SER A 569 29.05 -16.36 10.53
CA SER A 569 30.03 -15.26 10.45
C SER A 569 29.69 -14.18 9.40
N GLN A 570 28.41 -13.95 9.11
CA GLN A 570 27.97 -12.92 8.18
C GLN A 570 27.61 -11.64 8.94
N ILE A 571 27.72 -10.48 8.29
CA ILE A 571 27.40 -9.21 8.95
C ILE A 571 25.93 -9.19 9.37
N ASN A 572 25.66 -8.97 10.65
CA ASN A 572 24.31 -8.79 11.18
C ASN A 572 23.80 -7.35 10.99
N ILE A 573 24.65 -6.34 11.17
CA ILE A 573 24.21 -4.93 11.14
C ILE A 573 25.13 -4.09 10.25
N ILE A 574 24.55 -3.36 9.30
CA ILE A 574 25.21 -2.34 8.49
C ILE A 574 24.46 -1.03 8.70
N ALA A 575 25.07 -0.05 9.37
CA ALA A 575 24.48 1.25 9.64
C ALA A 575 25.56 2.27 10.02
N THR A 576 25.24 3.57 10.05
CA THR A 576 26.17 4.55 10.64
C THR A 576 26.13 4.49 12.17
N GLN A 577 24.93 4.32 12.74
CA GLN A 577 24.69 4.35 14.18
C GLN A 577 23.80 3.15 14.57
N ALA A 578 24.14 2.48 15.68
CA ALA A 578 23.30 1.42 16.24
C ALA A 578 23.23 1.46 17.78
N THR A 579 22.06 1.17 18.32
CA THR A 579 21.80 1.02 19.76
C THR A 579 21.24 -0.37 20.03
N LEU A 580 21.89 -1.14 20.91
CA LEU A 580 21.50 -2.51 21.24
C LEU A 580 21.14 -2.65 22.73
N SER A 581 19.99 -3.24 23.04
CA SER A 581 19.52 -3.38 24.41
C SER A 581 18.99 -4.79 24.69
N ALA A 582 19.69 -5.58 25.50
CA ALA A 582 19.26 -6.89 25.98
C ALA A 582 19.01 -6.85 27.50
N LEU A 583 17.91 -6.22 27.91
CA LEU A 583 17.67 -5.78 29.30
C LEU A 583 17.74 -6.90 30.35
N ASN A 584 17.32 -8.13 30.01
CA ASN A 584 17.46 -9.31 30.87
C ASN A 584 18.11 -10.49 30.12
N GLY A 585 19.00 -10.19 29.16
CA GLY A 585 19.71 -11.21 28.40
C GLY A 585 21.08 -10.73 27.96
N SER A 586 21.65 -11.39 26.95
CA SER A 586 22.99 -11.11 26.40
C SER A 586 22.91 -10.68 24.94
N ILE A 587 23.90 -9.92 24.51
CA ILE A 587 24.26 -9.68 23.10
C ILE A 587 25.46 -10.58 22.82
N TYR A 588 25.28 -11.70 22.13
CA TYR A 588 26.33 -12.73 22.04
C TYR A 588 26.26 -13.62 20.79
N ASN A 589 27.16 -14.60 20.76
CA ASN A 589 27.49 -15.44 19.62
C ASN A 589 28.37 -14.72 18.58
N THR A 590 29.05 -13.65 19.03
CA THR A 590 29.83 -12.71 18.21
C THR A 590 28.95 -12.01 17.17
N LEU A 591 28.42 -10.83 17.50
CA LEU A 591 27.61 -10.07 16.55
C LEU A 591 28.51 -9.30 15.56
N GLU A 592 28.51 -9.68 14.28
CA GLU A 592 29.27 -8.97 13.25
C GLU A 592 28.58 -7.68 12.79
N THR A 593 29.34 -6.59 12.72
CA THR A 593 28.82 -5.25 12.41
C THR A 593 29.72 -4.48 11.44
N GLU A 594 29.11 -3.67 10.58
CA GLU A 594 29.73 -2.54 9.90
C GLU A 594 29.04 -1.26 10.40
N VAL A 595 29.34 -0.90 11.66
CA VAL A 595 28.76 0.24 12.37
C VAL A 595 29.85 1.20 12.81
N THR A 596 29.66 2.50 12.56
CA THR A 596 30.63 3.54 12.96
C THR A 596 30.47 3.92 14.42
N ASN A 597 29.25 4.20 14.88
CA ASN A 597 28.94 4.58 16.26
C ASN A 597 28.02 3.54 16.89
N LEU A 598 28.43 2.97 18.01
CA LEU A 598 27.71 1.90 18.68
C LEU A 598 27.55 2.17 20.16
N GLU A 599 26.33 1.97 20.64
CA GLU A 599 26.00 1.89 22.05
C GLU A 599 25.28 0.58 22.35
N ALA A 600 25.53 0.00 23.53
CA ALA A 600 24.92 -1.26 23.91
C ALA A 600 24.76 -1.43 25.42
N ILE A 601 23.66 -2.03 25.84
CA ILE A 601 23.42 -2.44 27.22
C ILE A 601 22.86 -3.87 27.26
N ALA A 602 23.40 -4.70 28.15
CA ALA A 602 22.88 -6.04 28.40
C ALA A 602 22.95 -6.40 29.89
N ASP A 603 22.04 -7.23 30.39
CA ASP A 603 22.22 -7.85 31.70
C ASP A 603 23.41 -8.82 31.67
N GLY A 604 23.48 -9.65 30.64
CA GLY A 604 24.52 -10.64 30.39
C GLY A 604 25.66 -10.12 29.52
N LEU A 605 26.27 -11.01 28.73
CA LEU A 605 27.45 -10.71 27.91
C LEU A 605 27.12 -9.66 26.83
N VAL A 606 28.05 -8.76 26.54
CA VAL A 606 28.08 -7.96 25.30
C VAL A 606 29.30 -8.41 24.50
N GLU A 607 29.08 -9.06 23.35
CA GLU A 607 30.15 -9.57 22.47
C GLU A 607 29.89 -9.18 21.01
N ILE A 608 30.73 -8.28 20.48
CA ILE A 608 30.54 -7.64 19.16
C ILE A 608 31.86 -7.66 18.39
N PHE A 609 31.75 -7.90 17.08
CA PHE A 609 32.87 -7.87 16.14
C PHE A 609 32.59 -6.83 15.05
N SER A 610 33.36 -5.74 15.02
CA SER A 610 33.28 -4.75 13.95
C SER A 610 34.21 -5.10 12.80
N LEU A 611 33.71 -5.01 11.57
CA LEU A 611 34.52 -5.19 10.35
C LEU A 611 35.17 -3.87 9.88
N VAL A 612 34.84 -2.75 10.54
CA VAL A 612 35.31 -1.39 10.26
C VAL A 612 35.83 -0.72 11.53
N ASP A 613 36.32 0.52 11.42
CA ASP A 613 36.65 1.34 12.59
C ASP A 613 35.39 1.56 13.43
N LEU A 614 35.49 1.36 14.74
CA LEU A 614 34.37 1.41 15.66
C LEU A 614 34.57 2.50 16.72
N THR A 615 33.59 3.38 16.84
CA THR A 615 33.46 4.33 17.96
C THR A 615 32.42 3.80 18.95
N THR A 616 32.79 3.62 20.22
CA THR A 616 31.86 3.23 21.29
C THR A 616 31.28 4.49 21.94
N GLY A 617 30.05 4.85 21.55
CA GLY A 617 29.32 6.04 21.98
C GLY A 617 28.89 6.97 20.85
N GLY A 618 28.04 7.94 21.19
CA GLY A 618 27.49 8.94 20.26
C GLY A 618 26.53 8.36 19.23
N ALA A 619 25.91 7.21 19.53
CA ALA A 619 24.91 6.55 18.69
C ALA A 619 23.48 6.85 19.13
N GLY A 620 23.23 7.15 20.41
CA GLY A 620 21.89 7.26 21.00
C GLY A 620 21.88 7.93 22.38
N GLU A 621 20.99 7.47 23.27
CA GLU A 621 20.86 8.00 24.64
C GLU A 621 21.58 7.13 25.70
N LEU A 622 22.16 5.99 25.30
CA LEU A 622 22.94 5.16 26.23
C LEU A 622 24.31 5.82 26.44
N ASN A 623 25.03 5.39 27.48
CA ASN A 623 26.40 5.85 27.73
C ASN A 623 27.35 4.70 27.39
N GLY A 624 27.84 4.68 26.16
CA GLY A 624 28.77 3.70 25.62
C GLY A 624 28.27 2.26 25.72
N LEU A 625 29.04 1.39 26.39
CA LEU A 625 28.79 -0.05 26.46
C LEU A 625 28.67 -0.54 27.90
N GLN A 626 27.63 -1.32 28.21
CA GLN A 626 27.40 -1.83 29.55
C GLN A 626 26.98 -3.30 29.60
N SER A 627 27.64 -4.07 30.46
CA SER A 627 27.18 -5.39 30.94
C SER A 627 26.95 -5.37 32.45
N ILE A 628 25.71 -5.62 32.89
CA ILE A 628 25.31 -5.51 34.30
C ILE A 628 25.84 -6.68 35.15
N SER A 629 25.90 -7.89 34.60
CA SER A 629 26.24 -9.13 35.33
C SER A 629 27.41 -9.92 34.74
N SER A 630 27.86 -9.59 33.53
CA SER A 630 28.86 -10.34 32.75
C SER A 630 29.97 -9.44 32.21
N SER A 631 30.53 -9.78 31.05
CA SER A 631 31.65 -9.12 30.39
C SER A 631 31.21 -8.22 29.22
N VAL A 632 32.08 -7.26 28.85
CA VAL A 632 32.03 -6.57 27.55
C VAL A 632 33.24 -6.99 26.74
N ARG A 633 33.03 -7.50 25.52
CA ARG A 633 34.07 -7.99 24.61
C ARG A 633 33.86 -7.41 23.21
N ILE A 634 34.80 -6.59 22.78
CA ILE A 634 34.75 -5.92 21.48
C ILE A 634 35.97 -6.30 20.68
N TYR A 635 35.70 -6.74 19.45
CA TYR A 635 36.72 -7.03 18.45
C TYR A 635 36.53 -6.09 17.26
N ALA A 636 37.61 -5.65 16.62
CA ALA A 636 37.51 -4.84 15.39
C ALA A 636 38.62 -5.17 14.39
N TYR A 637 38.30 -5.26 13.10
CA TYR A 637 39.33 -5.25 12.04
C TYR A 637 39.92 -3.86 11.79
N GLY A 638 39.21 -2.80 12.21
CA GLY A 638 39.69 -1.43 12.23
C GLY A 638 40.13 -0.98 13.62
N GLY A 639 40.27 0.33 13.80
CA GLY A 639 40.54 0.93 15.11
C GLY A 639 39.33 0.90 16.04
N ILE A 640 39.57 0.94 17.34
CA ILE A 640 38.54 1.10 18.38
C ILE A 640 38.76 2.45 19.09
N GLU A 641 37.77 3.32 19.01
CA GLU A 641 37.75 4.62 19.68
C GLU A 641 36.67 4.64 20.77
N VAL A 642 37.09 4.87 22.01
CA VAL A 642 36.18 4.92 23.17
C VAL A 642 35.95 6.37 23.56
N VAL A 643 34.76 6.89 23.28
CA VAL A 643 34.36 8.28 23.56
C VAL A 643 33.42 8.39 24.77
N GLU A 644 32.76 7.30 25.12
CA GLU A 644 31.85 7.18 26.26
C GLU A 644 32.25 5.99 27.16
N ASP A 645 31.57 5.84 28.29
CA ASP A 645 31.96 4.85 29.28
C ASP A 645 31.75 3.40 28.81
N ILE A 646 32.67 2.52 29.18
CA ILE A 646 32.50 1.08 29.06
C ILE A 646 32.52 0.47 30.46
N SER A 647 31.48 -0.27 30.83
CA SER A 647 31.37 -0.89 32.16
C SER A 647 30.95 -2.36 32.09
N ALA A 648 31.59 -3.21 32.89
CA ALA A 648 31.27 -4.62 33.01
C ALA A 648 31.43 -5.13 34.44
N LYS A 649 30.58 -6.09 34.83
CA LYS A 649 30.70 -6.78 36.12
C LYS A 649 31.93 -7.68 36.17
N GLN A 650 32.14 -8.47 35.11
CA GLN A 650 33.28 -9.34 34.90
C GLN A 650 34.35 -8.56 34.14
N ASP A 651 34.89 -9.06 33.03
CA ASP A 651 35.97 -8.44 32.25
C ASP A 651 35.48 -7.41 31.22
N VAL A 652 36.34 -6.45 30.91
CA VAL A 652 36.27 -5.66 29.67
C VAL A 652 37.45 -6.07 28.80
N LEU A 653 37.17 -6.49 27.56
CA LEU A 653 38.18 -6.80 26.54
C LEU A 653 37.90 -5.96 25.29
N LEU A 654 38.84 -5.10 24.92
CA LEU A 654 38.87 -4.44 23.62
C LEU A 654 40.09 -4.98 22.86
N GLN A 655 39.85 -5.51 21.67
CA GLN A 655 40.91 -6.10 20.86
C GLN A 655 40.74 -5.69 19.40
N THR A 656 41.76 -5.08 18.80
CA THR A 656 41.84 -4.98 17.35
C THR A 656 42.40 -6.30 16.80
N VAL A 657 42.07 -6.64 15.56
CA VAL A 657 42.45 -7.90 14.92
C VAL A 657 43.09 -7.57 13.58
N GLY A 658 44.34 -8.00 13.40
CA GLY A 658 45.07 -7.75 12.16
C GLY A 658 44.38 -8.38 10.96
N THR A 659 44.36 -7.66 9.84
CA THR A 659 43.87 -8.19 8.55
C THR A 659 45.02 -8.76 7.71
N THR A 660 44.70 -9.34 6.54
CA THR A 660 45.74 -9.78 5.58
C THR A 660 46.47 -8.62 4.89
N VAL A 661 46.01 -7.39 5.12
CA VAL A 661 46.63 -6.15 4.66
C VAL A 661 47.33 -5.55 5.88
N THR A 662 48.61 -5.24 5.79
CA THR A 662 49.32 -4.45 6.81
C THR A 662 48.71 -3.06 6.82
N ARG A 663 47.85 -2.75 7.80
CA ARG A 663 47.37 -1.40 8.08
C ARG A 663 48.06 -0.94 9.36
N LEU A 664 48.20 0.38 9.48
CA LEU A 664 48.75 1.06 10.67
C LEU A 664 47.62 1.79 11.40
N GLY A 665 46.41 1.20 11.37
CA GLY A 665 45.17 1.87 11.79
C GLY A 665 44.34 1.02 12.73
N GLU A 666 44.79 -0.19 13.06
CA GLU A 666 44.21 -1.07 14.07
C GLU A 666 44.55 -0.59 15.50
N ASP A 667 44.38 0.71 15.74
CA ASP A 667 44.69 1.38 17.00
C ASP A 667 43.54 1.24 18.01
N ILE A 668 43.87 1.27 19.30
CA ILE A 668 42.89 1.49 20.36
C ILE A 668 43.15 2.87 20.98
N THR A 669 42.12 3.71 21.01
CA THR A 669 42.17 5.04 21.65
C THR A 669 41.06 5.19 22.68
N ILE A 670 41.44 5.47 23.92
CA ILE A 670 40.50 5.87 24.99
C ILE A 670 40.57 7.38 25.13
N ARG A 671 39.47 8.06 24.80
CA ARG A 671 39.38 9.53 24.75
C ARG A 671 39.17 10.15 26.13
N SER A 672 39.73 11.34 26.32
CA SER A 672 39.58 12.14 27.54
C SER A 672 38.13 12.25 27.99
N GLY A 673 37.86 11.88 29.23
CA GLY A 673 36.52 11.89 29.84
C GLY A 673 35.83 10.53 29.87
N ALA A 674 36.28 9.55 29.09
CA ALA A 674 35.73 8.19 29.11
C ALA A 674 36.31 7.34 30.26
N THR A 675 35.47 6.45 30.80
CA THR A 675 35.81 5.47 31.83
C THR A 675 35.72 4.06 31.29
N VAL A 676 36.74 3.23 31.51
CA VAL A 676 36.68 1.79 31.22
C VAL A 676 36.77 1.00 32.53
N LEU A 677 35.66 0.39 32.94
CA LEU A 677 35.48 -0.23 34.24
C LEU A 677 35.17 -1.74 34.15
N SER A 678 35.99 -2.52 34.84
CA SER A 678 35.72 -3.90 35.25
C SER A 678 35.62 -3.98 36.79
N GLU A 679 34.51 -4.49 37.32
CA GLU A 679 34.31 -4.59 38.76
C GLU A 679 35.04 -5.77 39.41
N GLN A 680 34.97 -6.97 38.82
CA GLN A 680 35.45 -8.21 39.45
C GLN A 680 36.67 -8.83 38.78
N SER A 681 36.92 -8.51 37.51
CA SER A 681 37.94 -9.15 36.70
C SER A 681 38.91 -8.10 36.16
N TYR A 682 39.49 -8.37 34.99
CA TYR A 682 40.49 -7.51 34.36
C TYR A 682 39.86 -6.56 33.32
N VAL A 683 40.59 -5.48 33.04
CA VAL A 683 40.45 -4.72 31.79
C VAL A 683 41.60 -5.13 30.88
N ALA A 684 41.32 -5.46 29.62
CA ALA A 684 42.31 -5.80 28.60
C ALA A 684 42.12 -4.93 27.37
N LEU A 685 43.17 -4.21 26.98
CA LEU A 685 43.23 -3.40 25.77
C LEU A 685 44.36 -3.95 24.89
N TYR A 686 43.99 -4.70 23.85
CA TYR A 686 44.92 -5.40 22.97
C TYR A 686 44.88 -4.77 21.59
N SER A 687 45.78 -3.81 21.36
CA SER A 687 45.96 -3.17 20.06
C SER A 687 46.94 -3.97 19.21
N GLU A 688 46.62 -4.12 17.93
CA GLU A 688 47.48 -4.69 16.90
C GLU A 688 48.52 -3.68 16.40
N ASP A 689 48.32 -2.38 16.61
CA ASP A 689 49.31 -1.33 16.37
C ASP A 689 49.50 -0.47 17.64
N ASN A 690 48.88 0.71 17.73
CA ASN A 690 49.10 1.65 18.83
C ASN A 690 47.99 1.64 19.87
N LEU A 691 48.34 1.97 21.11
CA LEU A 691 47.38 2.15 22.21
C LEU A 691 47.56 3.53 22.83
N THR A 692 46.51 4.34 22.77
CA THR A 692 46.48 5.67 23.38
C THR A 692 45.42 5.72 24.49
N ILE A 693 45.84 6.10 25.69
CA ILE A 693 44.98 6.40 26.85
C ILE A 693 45.21 7.86 27.21
N GLU A 694 44.28 8.71 26.81
CA GLU A 694 44.38 10.16 26.97
C GLU A 694 44.27 10.59 28.44
N GLY A 695 44.65 11.85 28.71
CA GLY A 695 44.52 12.44 30.04
C GLY A 695 43.04 12.58 30.41
N ASN A 696 42.74 12.69 31.71
CA ASN A 696 41.36 12.72 32.24
C ASN A 696 40.51 11.48 31.88
N THR A 697 41.13 10.34 31.55
CA THR A 697 40.47 9.04 31.50
C THR A 697 40.68 8.26 32.79
N GLU A 698 39.78 7.33 33.09
CA GLU A 698 39.97 6.37 34.16
C GLU A 698 39.82 4.93 33.62
N ILE A 699 40.86 4.11 33.82
CA ILE A 699 40.80 2.67 33.57
C ILE A 699 40.79 1.96 34.93
N LEU A 700 39.71 1.25 35.24
CA LEU A 700 39.48 0.61 36.53
C LEU A 700 39.30 -0.89 36.39
N ALA A 701 40.17 -1.68 37.01
CA ALA A 701 39.99 -3.12 37.20
C ALA A 701 39.95 -3.44 38.71
N SER A 702 38.84 -3.07 39.36
CA SER A 702 38.74 -3.02 40.83
C SER A 702 38.95 -4.38 41.50
N GLY A 703 38.63 -5.48 40.82
CA GLY A 703 38.79 -6.86 41.30
C GLY A 703 40.10 -7.55 40.89
N SER A 704 40.85 -6.99 39.93
CA SER A 704 41.99 -7.69 39.32
C SER A 704 43.08 -6.73 38.78
N THR A 705 43.58 -7.00 37.58
CA THR A 705 44.69 -6.32 36.89
C THR A 705 44.21 -5.63 35.61
N ILE A 706 45.00 -4.67 35.13
CA ILE A 706 44.82 -4.08 33.79
C ILE A 706 45.88 -4.70 32.88
N ASN A 707 45.53 -5.10 31.67
CA ASN A 707 46.45 -5.66 30.67
C ASN A 707 46.44 -4.76 29.43
N LEU A 708 47.55 -4.11 29.14
CA LEU A 708 47.74 -3.26 27.98
C LEU A 708 48.73 -3.94 27.03
N ARG A 709 48.34 -4.14 25.78
CA ARG A 709 49.21 -4.70 24.74
C ARG A 709 49.18 -3.79 23.53
N VAL A 710 50.36 -3.47 23.02
CA VAL A 710 50.56 -2.86 21.71
C VAL A 710 51.19 -3.89 20.80
N ASN A 711 50.97 -3.75 19.50
CA ASN A 711 51.60 -4.60 18.51
C ASN A 711 51.34 -6.11 18.76
N TYR A 712 50.12 -6.46 19.18
CA TYR A 712 49.83 -7.74 19.85
C TYR A 712 50.04 -8.97 18.94
N ASN A 713 49.56 -8.97 17.69
CA ASN A 713 49.79 -10.04 16.71
C ASN A 713 50.07 -9.52 15.28
N THR A 714 50.52 -8.27 15.12
CA THR A 714 50.84 -7.73 13.80
C THR A 714 52.09 -8.38 13.20
N THR A 715 52.23 -8.22 11.88
CA THR A 715 53.36 -8.75 11.09
C THR A 715 54.04 -7.68 10.24
N ASP A 716 53.73 -6.41 10.46
CA ASP A 716 54.26 -5.27 9.68
C ASP A 716 55.73 -4.93 9.94
N LEU A 717 56.34 -5.58 10.94
CA LEU A 717 57.74 -5.40 11.37
C LEU A 717 58.03 -4.03 12.02
N VAL A 718 57.01 -3.26 12.36
CA VAL A 718 57.09 -2.00 13.12
C VAL A 718 56.76 -2.32 14.58
N GLY A 719 57.37 -1.62 15.54
CA GLY A 719 57.00 -1.74 16.95
C GLY A 719 55.86 -0.78 17.29
N GLY A 720 55.03 -1.15 18.24
CA GLY A 720 53.87 -0.38 18.64
C GLY A 720 54.22 0.76 19.58
N ILE A 721 53.36 1.78 19.60
CA ILE A 721 53.46 2.91 20.53
C ILE A 721 52.34 2.82 21.56
N LEU A 722 52.72 2.80 22.83
CA LEU A 722 51.79 2.98 23.94
C LEU A 722 51.95 4.38 24.53
N LYS A 723 50.88 5.17 24.52
CA LYS A 723 50.79 6.45 25.22
C LYS A 723 49.75 6.31 26.33
N SER A 724 50.15 6.47 27.60
CA SER A 724 49.23 6.38 28.73
C SER A 724 49.42 7.53 29.71
N SER A 725 48.38 8.33 29.83
CA SER A 725 48.32 9.54 30.66
C SER A 725 47.09 9.61 31.56
N GLY A 726 46.15 8.68 31.37
CA GLY A 726 44.98 8.47 32.23
C GLY A 726 45.32 7.87 33.58
N GLN A 727 44.35 7.88 34.50
CA GLN A 727 44.49 7.22 35.80
C GLN A 727 44.18 5.73 35.67
N LEU A 728 45.10 4.90 36.17
CA LEU A 728 44.94 3.45 36.22
C LEU A 728 44.69 3.01 37.67
N THR A 729 43.62 2.26 37.89
CA THR A 729 43.22 1.76 39.21
C THR A 729 43.04 0.24 39.15
N THR A 730 43.74 -0.49 40.02
CA THR A 730 43.65 -1.95 40.12
C THR A 730 43.36 -2.41 41.55
N HIS A 731 43.18 -3.71 41.77
CA HIS A 731 42.92 -4.23 43.10
C HIS A 731 44.05 -3.87 44.09
N PRO A 732 43.77 -3.23 45.25
CA PRO A 732 44.77 -2.56 46.06
C PRO A 732 45.85 -3.47 46.70
N SER A 733 45.60 -4.78 46.79
CA SER A 733 46.52 -5.72 47.45
C SER A 733 47.37 -6.58 46.51
N TYR A 734 46.94 -6.75 45.26
CA TYR A 734 47.61 -7.67 44.31
C TYR A 734 47.45 -7.26 42.84
N GLY A 735 46.58 -6.30 42.56
CA GLY A 735 46.38 -5.73 41.24
C GLY A 735 47.61 -4.93 40.80
N HIS A 736 47.79 -4.87 39.49
CA HIS A 736 48.83 -4.14 38.80
C HIS A 736 48.39 -3.95 37.35
N THR A 737 48.97 -2.95 36.69
CA THR A 737 48.84 -2.75 35.25
C THR A 737 50.02 -3.46 34.59
N ASP A 738 49.76 -4.49 33.81
CA ASP A 738 50.74 -5.11 32.94
C ASP A 738 50.71 -4.45 31.56
N VAL A 739 51.90 -4.07 31.09
CA VAL A 739 52.13 -3.48 29.77
C VAL A 739 53.06 -4.41 29.01
N TYR A 740 52.62 -4.86 27.84
CA TYR A 740 53.39 -5.74 26.96
C TYR A 740 53.64 -5.10 25.61
N GLY A 741 54.89 -5.21 25.15
CA GLY A 741 55.28 -5.00 23.77
C GLY A 741 55.29 -6.30 22.96
N SER A 742 56.04 -6.27 21.87
CA SER A 742 56.23 -7.30 20.87
C SER A 742 57.70 -7.66 20.70
N SER A 743 58.06 -8.44 19.68
CA SER A 743 59.48 -8.69 19.36
C SER A 743 60.14 -7.57 18.53
N TYR A 744 59.43 -6.47 18.29
CA TYR A 744 59.87 -5.32 17.52
C TYR A 744 60.12 -4.14 18.46
N ALA A 745 60.84 -3.11 18.00
CA ALA A 745 61.24 -1.99 18.86
C ALA A 745 60.03 -1.11 19.23
N ASP A 746 59.51 -1.29 20.44
CA ASP A 746 58.32 -0.60 20.93
C ASP A 746 58.67 0.67 21.71
N SER A 747 57.71 1.59 21.78
CA SER A 747 57.86 2.84 22.53
C SER A 747 56.73 3.04 23.54
N PHE A 748 57.11 3.13 24.81
CA PHE A 748 56.17 3.33 25.92
C PHE A 748 56.32 4.74 26.49
N TYR A 749 55.23 5.51 26.50
CA TYR A 749 55.12 6.82 27.13
C TYR A 749 54.12 6.71 28.27
N ILE A 750 54.60 6.70 29.52
CA ILE A 750 53.78 6.30 30.67
C ILE A 750 53.87 7.33 31.79
N ALA A 751 52.72 7.91 32.14
CA ALA A 751 52.53 8.60 33.41
C ALA A 751 52.25 7.60 34.54
N PRO A 752 52.81 7.79 35.75
CA PRO A 752 52.51 6.94 36.88
C PRO A 752 51.08 7.20 37.38
N SER A 753 50.48 6.18 38.01
CA SER A 753 49.13 6.26 38.57
C SER A 753 49.15 6.19 40.10
N LEU A 754 48.12 6.76 40.74
CA LEU A 754 48.02 6.76 42.21
C LEU A 754 47.63 5.38 42.78
N ASN A 755 46.89 4.58 42.01
CA ASN A 755 46.23 3.36 42.51
C ASN A 755 46.57 2.09 41.72
N SER A 756 47.60 2.12 40.88
CA SER A 756 48.09 0.93 40.20
C SER A 756 49.59 1.00 39.97
N LYS A 757 50.29 -0.05 40.38
CA LYS A 757 51.69 -0.28 39.99
C LYS A 757 51.73 -0.71 38.53
N ILE A 758 52.64 -0.16 37.74
CA ILE A 758 52.76 -0.48 36.31
C ILE A 758 53.97 -1.39 36.11
N ARG A 759 53.83 -2.47 35.32
CA ARG A 759 54.91 -3.39 34.95
C ARG A 759 55.04 -3.45 33.43
N VAL A 760 56.15 -2.98 32.90
CA VAL A 760 56.45 -2.95 31.47
C VAL A 760 57.34 -4.14 31.10
N THR A 761 56.90 -4.93 30.13
CA THR A 761 57.66 -6.05 29.55
C THR A 761 57.67 -5.88 28.03
N ALA A 762 58.76 -5.36 27.48
CA ALA A 762 58.84 -5.12 26.04
C ALA A 762 59.14 -6.38 25.23
N TYR A 763 59.85 -7.36 25.83
CA TYR A 763 60.44 -8.55 25.17
C TYR A 763 61.63 -8.21 24.27
N ASN A 764 62.77 -8.90 24.44
CA ASN A 764 64.01 -8.53 23.74
C ASN A 764 63.83 -8.46 22.21
N PRO A 765 64.20 -7.35 21.55
CA PRO A 765 64.12 -7.23 20.10
C PRO A 765 65.10 -8.19 19.42
N ASP A 766 64.79 -8.64 18.20
CA ASP A 766 65.69 -9.51 17.43
C ASP A 766 67.08 -8.85 17.32
N SER A 767 68.11 -9.60 17.75
CA SER A 767 69.53 -9.26 17.68
C SER A 767 70.05 -8.81 16.31
N SER A 768 69.22 -8.89 15.25
CA SER A 768 69.51 -8.48 13.89
C SER A 768 69.14 -7.02 13.56
N VAL A 769 68.41 -6.30 14.44
CA VAL A 769 67.95 -4.91 14.22
C VAL A 769 68.55 -3.96 15.28
N ALA A 770 69.00 -2.77 14.86
CA ALA A 770 69.70 -1.80 15.71
C ALA A 770 68.77 -0.85 16.50
N LEU A 771 67.49 -1.18 16.62
CA LEU A 771 66.48 -0.38 17.32
C LEU A 771 66.16 -1.04 18.66
N ALA A 772 65.94 -0.20 19.67
CA ALA A 772 65.86 -0.54 21.09
C ALA A 772 64.46 -0.25 21.61
N ASP A 773 63.95 -1.06 22.54
CA ASP A 773 62.70 -0.74 23.23
C ASP A 773 62.91 0.47 24.14
N THR A 774 61.97 1.42 24.10
CA THR A 774 62.09 2.65 24.88
C THR A 774 60.98 2.83 25.91
N LEU A 775 61.35 3.18 27.14
CA LEU A 775 60.44 3.64 28.19
C LEU A 775 60.71 5.11 28.50
N ASN A 776 59.73 5.94 28.17
CA ASN A 776 59.62 7.35 28.47
C ASN A 776 58.67 7.50 29.66
N TYR A 777 59.22 7.48 30.87
CA TYR A 777 58.41 7.69 32.07
C TYR A 777 58.24 9.18 32.34
N LEU A 778 57.07 9.56 32.84
CA LEU A 778 56.71 10.96 33.03
C LEU A 778 56.62 11.28 34.50
N THR A 779 57.24 12.38 34.92
CA THR A 779 57.17 12.84 36.31
C THR A 779 56.01 13.83 36.45
N PRO A 780 55.00 13.54 37.30
CA PRO A 780 53.91 14.48 37.56
C PRO A 780 54.42 15.84 38.07
N GLU A 781 53.70 16.91 37.73
CA GLU A 781 54.12 18.27 38.08
C GLU A 781 54.32 18.43 39.60
N GLY A 782 55.49 18.93 40.00
CA GLY A 782 55.83 19.16 41.41
C GLY A 782 56.36 17.93 42.16
N GLU A 783 56.40 16.76 41.50
CA GLU A 783 56.95 15.52 42.05
C GLU A 783 58.36 15.21 41.53
N SER A 784 58.98 14.16 42.05
CA SER A 784 60.29 13.67 41.63
C SER A 784 60.27 12.17 41.39
N ALA A 785 61.04 11.71 40.40
CA ALA A 785 61.24 10.31 40.09
C ALA A 785 62.66 9.87 40.48
N THR A 786 62.82 8.62 40.91
CA THR A 786 64.11 8.00 41.23
C THR A 786 64.19 6.62 40.59
N GLU A 787 65.17 6.43 39.71
CA GLU A 787 65.46 5.12 39.11
C GLU A 787 66.24 4.22 40.08
N VAL A 788 65.81 2.96 40.17
CA VAL A 788 66.48 1.87 40.88
C VAL A 788 66.77 0.75 39.88
N SER A 789 67.97 0.77 39.29
CA SER A 789 68.40 -0.26 38.33
C SER A 789 68.64 -1.62 39.00
N SER A 790 68.18 -2.70 38.36
CA SER A 790 68.32 -4.10 38.83
C SER A 790 69.08 -5.01 37.85
N GLY A 791 69.49 -4.50 36.69
CA GLY A 791 70.22 -5.21 35.64
C GLY A 791 70.30 -4.40 34.34
N THR A 792 70.92 -4.96 33.31
CA THR A 792 70.88 -4.38 31.96
C THR A 792 69.46 -4.46 31.41
N GLY A 793 68.82 -3.30 31.24
CA GLY A 793 67.45 -3.18 30.72
C GLY A 793 66.33 -3.60 31.66
N ALA A 794 66.59 -3.61 32.98
CA ALA A 794 65.57 -3.88 33.99
C ALA A 794 65.78 -3.04 35.26
N GLY A 795 64.68 -2.60 35.89
CA GLY A 795 64.72 -1.75 37.08
C GLY A 795 63.32 -1.33 37.53
N SER A 796 63.27 -0.39 38.48
CA SER A 796 62.04 0.31 38.84
C SER A 796 62.25 1.82 38.88
N ILE A 797 61.18 2.58 38.69
CA ILE A 797 61.12 4.03 38.88
C ILE A 797 60.14 4.27 40.04
N GLU A 798 60.63 4.91 41.09
CA GLU A 798 59.84 5.30 42.26
C GLU A 798 59.51 6.80 42.20
N PHE A 799 58.31 7.18 42.61
CA PHE A 799 57.83 8.57 42.54
C PHE A 799 57.48 9.12 43.92
N THR A 800 57.57 10.44 44.09
CA THR A 800 56.97 11.14 45.25
C THR A 800 55.46 11.37 45.04
N GLY A 801 54.79 12.12 45.92
CA GLY A 801 53.36 12.47 45.72
C GLY A 801 52.35 11.35 45.98
N GLY A 802 52.82 10.14 46.33
CA GLY A 802 51.96 8.97 46.53
C GLY A 802 51.66 8.18 45.26
N TYR A 803 52.28 8.54 44.13
CA TYR A 803 52.22 7.76 42.90
C TYR A 803 52.90 6.40 43.06
N MET A 804 52.32 5.36 42.46
CA MET A 804 52.90 4.02 42.45
C MET A 804 54.03 3.93 41.42
N GLY A 805 55.04 3.11 41.71
CA GLY A 805 56.21 2.94 40.84
C GLY A 805 55.92 2.20 39.54
N ILE A 806 56.86 2.34 38.59
CA ILE A 806 56.90 1.59 37.32
C ILE A 806 58.03 0.58 37.41
N GLU A 807 57.75 -0.72 37.28
CA GLU A 807 58.74 -1.76 37.05
C GLU A 807 58.90 -2.00 35.56
N TYR A 808 60.13 -2.21 35.09
CA TYR A 808 60.38 -2.48 33.68
C TYR A 808 61.41 -3.59 33.47
N SER A 809 61.26 -4.31 32.37
CA SER A 809 62.19 -5.35 31.91
C SER A 809 62.21 -5.41 30.38
N GLY A 810 63.40 -5.68 29.83
CA GLY A 810 63.62 -5.67 28.38
C GLY A 810 63.59 -4.27 27.77
N ILE A 811 63.97 -3.22 28.52
CA ILE A 811 64.01 -1.84 28.00
C ILE A 811 65.47 -1.45 27.76
N GLU A 812 65.85 -1.17 26.51
CA GLU A 812 67.22 -0.73 26.18
C GLU A 812 67.39 0.80 26.21
N GLY A 813 66.30 1.57 26.05
CA GLY A 813 66.28 3.02 26.13
C GLY A 813 65.37 3.54 27.25
N LEU A 814 65.95 4.02 28.34
CA LEU A 814 65.20 4.62 29.45
C LEU A 814 65.45 6.12 29.51
N GLN A 815 64.39 6.93 29.50
CA GLN A 815 64.50 8.38 29.73
C GLN A 815 63.31 8.93 30.52
N GLU A 816 63.58 9.98 31.30
CA GLU A 816 62.54 10.84 31.88
C GLU A 816 62.03 11.76 30.76
N GLY A 817 60.74 11.65 30.44
CA GLY A 817 60.05 12.48 29.46
C GLY A 817 59.25 13.62 30.11
N GLY A 818 58.88 14.63 29.32
CA GLY A 818 57.92 15.66 29.73
C GLY A 818 56.48 15.27 29.36
N LEU A 819 55.47 15.74 30.10
CA LEU A 819 54.05 15.50 29.78
C LEU A 819 53.67 15.93 28.35
N GLU A 820 54.42 16.87 27.77
CA GLU A 820 54.28 17.35 26.39
C GLU A 820 54.60 16.26 25.33
N GLN A 821 55.33 15.20 25.69
CA GLN A 821 55.65 14.07 24.79
C GLN A 821 54.48 13.08 24.61
N LEU A 822 53.42 13.17 25.43
CA LEU A 822 52.17 12.43 25.22
C LEU A 822 51.22 13.11 24.23
N ALA A 823 51.55 14.33 23.80
CA ALA A 823 50.74 15.15 22.92
C ALA A 823 51.46 15.34 21.57
N ASP A 824 51.54 14.28 20.74
CA ASP A 824 51.95 14.32 19.32
C ASP A 824 53.12 15.29 18.92
N LEU A 825 54.12 15.49 19.80
CA LEU A 825 55.15 16.54 19.69
C LEU A 825 56.59 15.97 19.59
N LEU A 826 57.34 16.34 18.56
CA LEU A 826 58.78 16.07 18.40
C LEU A 826 59.62 17.17 19.08
N LEU A 827 60.08 16.91 20.30
CA LEU A 827 60.89 17.84 21.09
C LEU A 827 62.39 17.52 21.03
N ILE A 828 63.21 18.49 20.63
CA ILE A 828 64.66 18.38 20.48
C ILE A 828 65.33 19.48 21.33
N GLY A 829 66.24 19.08 22.22
CA GLY A 829 67.05 20.00 23.03
C GLY A 829 68.47 20.11 22.48
N GLY A 830 68.95 21.34 22.32
CA GLY A 830 70.35 21.66 22.11
C GLY A 830 71.17 21.56 23.40
N THR A 831 72.44 21.92 23.29
CA THR A 831 73.42 21.98 24.36
C THR A 831 73.69 23.43 24.78
N ALA A 832 74.64 23.66 25.68
CA ALA A 832 75.10 25.02 25.99
C ALA A 832 76.20 25.53 25.04
N GLY A 833 76.43 24.86 23.91
CA GLY A 833 77.36 25.24 22.85
C GLY A 833 76.62 25.53 21.55
N ASP A 834 77.37 25.78 20.46
CA ASP A 834 76.75 26.05 19.15
C ASP A 834 76.13 24.77 18.57
N ASP A 835 74.80 24.74 18.43
CA ASP A 835 74.05 23.59 17.94
C ASP A 835 73.48 23.77 16.53
N VAL A 836 73.43 22.68 15.74
CA VAL A 836 72.82 22.67 14.40
C VAL A 836 71.81 21.52 14.31
N LEU A 837 70.52 21.82 14.38
CA LEU A 837 69.47 20.86 14.05
C LEU A 837 69.16 20.92 12.56
N THR A 838 69.28 19.80 11.85
CA THR A 838 68.91 19.67 10.43
C THR A 838 67.72 18.73 10.29
N ILE A 839 66.65 19.19 9.66
CA ILE A 839 65.46 18.42 9.29
C ILE A 839 65.52 18.14 7.78
N ASN A 840 65.44 16.88 7.36
CA ASN A 840 65.18 16.50 5.97
C ASN A 840 63.77 15.91 5.88
N ALA A 841 62.80 16.76 5.53
CA ALA A 841 61.40 16.36 5.48
C ALA A 841 61.09 15.58 4.20
N THR A 842 60.28 14.53 4.34
CA THR A 842 59.80 13.70 3.22
C THR A 842 58.37 14.04 2.81
N ASP A 843 57.57 14.55 3.75
CA ASP A 843 56.20 15.03 3.53
C ASP A 843 55.86 16.17 4.51
N ALA A 844 54.57 16.42 4.74
CA ALA A 844 54.10 17.50 5.59
C ALA A 844 54.40 17.31 7.09
N ASN A 845 54.60 16.10 7.60
CA ASN A 845 54.81 15.87 9.04
C ASN A 845 55.75 14.70 9.35
N SER A 846 56.56 14.30 8.37
CA SER A 846 57.53 13.21 8.48
C SER A 846 58.86 13.56 7.81
N GLY A 847 59.93 12.89 8.22
CA GLY A 847 61.27 13.08 7.67
C GLY A 847 62.36 12.52 8.57
N THR A 848 63.54 13.12 8.49
CA THR A 848 64.64 12.86 9.41
C THR A 848 65.12 14.14 10.09
N TRP A 849 65.73 14.01 11.25
CA TRP A 849 66.38 15.07 11.99
C TRP A 849 67.80 14.67 12.40
N GLN A 850 68.72 15.63 12.44
CA GLN A 850 70.11 15.43 12.83
C GLN A 850 70.57 16.62 13.66
N LEU A 851 70.98 16.38 14.91
CA LEU A 851 71.58 17.40 15.76
C LEU A 851 73.12 17.33 15.67
N ASN A 852 73.75 18.43 15.29
CA ASN A 852 75.19 18.58 15.06
C ASN A 852 75.75 17.52 14.09
N SER A 853 76.86 16.89 14.46
CA SER A 853 77.42 15.72 13.77
C SER A 853 76.89 14.39 14.34
N GLY A 854 75.74 14.44 15.02
CA GLY A 854 75.05 13.27 15.53
C GLY A 854 74.48 12.39 14.42
N PRO A 855 73.93 11.22 14.73
CA PRO A 855 73.22 10.41 13.76
C PRO A 855 71.97 11.13 13.25
N GLU A 856 71.59 10.83 12.01
CA GLU A 856 70.33 11.24 11.43
C GLU A 856 69.22 10.26 11.88
N MET A 857 68.10 10.79 12.36
CA MET A 857 67.04 10.09 13.08
C MET A 857 65.70 10.34 12.38
N SER A 858 64.96 9.30 12.01
CA SER A 858 63.65 9.47 11.36
C SER A 858 62.55 9.88 12.35
N PHE A 859 61.52 10.55 11.85
CA PHE A 859 60.27 10.84 12.55
C PHE A 859 59.10 10.82 11.56
N SER A 860 57.89 10.54 12.02
CA SER A 860 56.69 10.47 11.17
C SER A 860 55.43 10.95 11.88
N ALA A 861 54.49 11.47 11.09
CA ALA A 861 53.14 11.84 11.52
C ALA A 861 53.06 12.76 12.75
N ILE A 862 54.07 13.61 12.98
CA ILE A 862 54.09 14.46 14.17
C ILE A 862 53.02 15.55 14.06
N HIS A 863 52.38 15.90 15.18
CA HIS A 863 51.51 17.06 15.24
C HIS A 863 52.34 18.34 15.40
N GLU A 864 53.38 18.37 16.22
CA GLU A 864 54.23 19.55 16.42
C GLU A 864 55.72 19.20 16.47
N LEU A 865 56.61 20.12 16.12
CA LEU A 865 58.06 20.03 16.35
C LEU A 865 58.50 21.16 17.27
N ALA A 866 59.34 20.92 18.27
CA ALA A 866 59.95 21.94 19.10
C ALA A 866 61.48 21.75 19.20
N PHE A 867 62.25 22.80 18.92
CA PHE A 867 63.71 22.82 19.09
C PHE A 867 64.15 23.94 20.04
N TYR A 868 64.92 23.60 21.07
CA TYR A 868 65.48 24.56 22.03
C TYR A 868 67.01 24.58 21.97
N GLY A 869 67.60 25.56 21.30
CA GLY A 869 69.05 25.72 21.15
C GLY A 869 69.80 26.05 22.46
N LEU A 870 69.11 26.70 23.41
CA LEU A 870 69.63 27.13 24.72
C LEU A 870 70.63 28.28 24.66
N THR A 871 71.94 28.03 24.75
CA THR A 871 72.96 29.08 24.72
C THR A 871 74.05 28.65 23.76
N GLY A 872 74.43 29.49 22.82
CA GLY A 872 75.33 29.09 21.74
C GLY A 872 74.89 29.80 20.47
N ASN A 873 75.63 29.71 19.38
CA ASN A 873 75.11 30.16 18.09
C ASN A 873 74.38 28.99 17.43
N ASP A 874 73.06 28.97 17.57
CA ASP A 874 72.25 27.82 17.26
C ASP A 874 71.54 27.94 15.91
N ARG A 875 71.41 26.82 15.21
CA ARG A 875 70.86 26.78 13.86
C ARG A 875 69.84 25.69 13.67
N LEU A 876 68.64 26.08 13.20
CA LEU A 876 67.64 25.15 12.66
C LEU A 876 67.70 25.21 11.13
N VAL A 877 67.95 24.07 10.49
CA VAL A 877 67.94 23.88 9.05
C VAL A 877 66.76 22.97 8.70
N ILE A 878 65.86 23.39 7.81
CA ILE A 878 64.75 22.58 7.31
C ILE A 878 64.88 22.44 5.79
N ASN A 879 65.13 21.23 5.34
CA ASN A 879 65.11 20.83 3.94
C ASN A 879 63.73 20.24 3.64
N ASN A 880 62.88 21.00 2.94
CA ASN A 880 61.51 20.60 2.58
C ASN A 880 61.51 19.56 1.45
N PRO A 881 60.48 18.70 1.38
CA PRO A 881 60.34 17.72 0.31
C PRO A 881 60.03 18.37 -1.04
N ASP A 882 60.43 17.74 -2.14
CA ASP A 882 60.13 18.21 -3.49
C ASP A 882 58.62 18.39 -3.72
N GLY A 883 58.20 19.58 -4.11
CA GLY A 883 56.79 19.88 -4.44
C GLY A 883 55.86 20.10 -3.25
N ALA A 884 56.34 20.05 -2.01
CA ALA A 884 55.56 20.30 -0.80
C ALA A 884 56.39 21.07 0.25
N ILE A 885 55.79 21.31 1.41
CA ILE A 885 56.43 21.95 2.57
C ILE A 885 56.25 21.08 3.80
N PHE A 886 57.23 21.09 4.69
CA PHE A 886 57.12 20.51 6.01
C PHE A 886 56.23 21.39 6.89
N ASN A 887 55.04 20.90 7.25
CA ASN A 887 53.97 21.63 7.91
C ASN A 887 53.13 20.72 8.84
N PRO A 888 53.70 20.27 9.97
CA PRO A 888 52.96 19.49 10.96
C PRO A 888 51.81 20.33 11.56
N ALA A 889 50.68 19.70 11.89
CA ALA A 889 49.39 20.38 12.11
C ALA A 889 49.36 21.36 13.32
N GLY A 890 50.16 21.09 14.36
CA GLY A 890 50.45 21.93 15.53
C GLY A 890 51.60 22.92 15.34
N GLY A 891 52.36 22.80 14.25
CA GLY A 891 53.40 23.72 13.81
C GLY A 891 54.82 23.36 14.27
N ILE A 892 55.74 24.31 14.12
CA ILE A 892 57.15 24.17 14.49
C ILE A 892 57.53 25.31 15.44
N LEU A 893 58.11 24.99 16.59
CA LEU A 893 58.64 25.94 17.57
C LEU A 893 60.17 25.88 17.56
N TYR A 894 60.83 27.03 17.40
CA TYR A 894 62.28 27.13 17.50
C TYR A 894 62.73 28.26 18.44
N ASN A 895 63.29 27.91 19.59
CA ASN A 895 63.88 28.87 20.51
C ASN A 895 65.41 28.76 20.45
N ALA A 896 66.06 29.75 19.86
CA ALA A 896 67.49 29.69 19.54
C ALA A 896 68.42 30.24 20.63
N GLY A 897 67.89 30.76 21.75
CA GLY A 897 68.74 31.23 22.84
C GLY A 897 69.12 32.72 22.84
N ASN A 898 68.87 33.46 21.75
CA ASN A 898 69.10 34.90 21.58
C ASN A 898 70.58 35.32 21.45
N GLN A 899 71.42 34.49 20.88
CA GLN A 899 72.78 34.83 20.50
C GLN A 899 72.82 35.45 19.09
N SER A 900 73.83 36.29 18.84
CA SER A 900 73.94 37.02 17.57
C SER A 900 74.19 36.13 16.35
N GLY A 901 74.59 34.88 16.55
CA GLY A 901 74.88 33.92 15.49
C GLY A 901 73.71 33.02 15.12
N ASP A 902 72.58 33.10 15.83
CA ASP A 902 71.47 32.15 15.67
C ASP A 902 70.75 32.29 14.33
N ARG A 903 70.36 31.15 13.76
CA ARG A 903 69.84 31.06 12.38
C ARG A 903 68.68 30.09 12.22
N LEU A 904 67.71 30.49 11.40
CA LEU A 904 66.73 29.60 10.78
C LEU A 904 67.02 29.54 9.28
N GLU A 905 67.20 28.36 8.73
CA GLU A 905 67.49 28.14 7.32
C GLU A 905 66.45 27.20 6.71
N LEU A 906 65.76 27.65 5.65
CA LEU A 906 64.73 26.91 4.95
C LEU A 906 65.18 26.66 3.50
N TYR A 907 65.24 25.41 3.09
CA TYR A 907 65.72 24.98 1.77
C TYR A 907 64.72 24.03 1.10
N GLY A 908 64.67 24.06 -0.23
CA GLY A 908 63.84 23.13 -1.02
C GLY A 908 62.33 23.35 -0.84
N GLY A 909 61.52 22.52 -1.49
CA GLY A 909 60.06 22.58 -1.41
C GLY A 909 59.38 23.61 -2.31
N LEU A 910 58.05 23.49 -2.41
CA LEU A 910 57.17 24.36 -3.20
C LEU A 910 56.05 24.92 -2.31
N ALA A 911 55.92 26.24 -2.28
CA ALA A 911 54.80 26.92 -1.64
C ALA A 911 54.23 28.02 -2.56
N SER A 912 52.91 28.18 -2.58
CA SER A 912 52.23 29.24 -3.33
C SER A 912 52.51 30.63 -2.75
N SER A 913 52.75 30.74 -1.44
CA SER A 913 53.21 31.98 -0.80
C SER A 913 54.02 31.70 0.47
N GLU A 914 54.91 32.63 0.83
CA GLU A 914 55.67 32.63 2.08
C GLU A 914 55.61 34.02 2.73
N GLU A 915 55.04 34.10 3.93
CA GLU A 915 54.96 35.35 4.71
C GLU A 915 55.85 35.25 5.96
N HIS A 916 56.81 36.17 6.09
CA HIS A 916 57.59 36.38 7.31
C HIS A 916 56.99 37.52 8.11
N ARG A 917 56.48 37.20 9.30
CA ARG A 917 55.85 38.18 10.19
C ARG A 917 56.75 38.48 11.38
N LEU A 918 57.23 39.73 11.45
CA LEU A 918 58.22 40.21 12.43
C LEU A 918 57.58 41.21 13.41
N VAL A 919 56.86 40.70 14.41
CA VAL A 919 56.23 41.52 15.45
C VAL A 919 57.02 41.37 16.76
N SER A 920 57.00 42.40 17.61
CA SER A 920 57.72 42.36 18.89
C SER A 920 57.18 41.24 19.78
N GLY A 921 58.02 40.27 20.12
CA GLY A 921 57.67 39.12 20.97
C GLY A 921 57.12 37.89 20.24
N GLU A 922 56.89 37.97 18.93
CA GLU A 922 56.36 36.87 18.12
C GLU A 922 56.88 36.99 16.68
N THR A 923 57.83 36.13 16.32
CA THR A 923 58.38 36.03 14.97
C THR A 923 57.99 34.70 14.34
N ALA A 924 57.44 34.73 13.13
CA ALA A 924 56.84 33.53 12.53
C ALA A 924 56.92 33.50 10.99
N VAL A 925 56.81 32.29 10.44
CA VAL A 925 56.70 32.01 9.00
C VAL A 925 55.36 31.33 8.72
N TYR A 926 54.66 31.82 7.69
CA TYR A 926 53.41 31.25 7.18
C TYR A 926 53.60 30.85 5.71
N PHE A 927 52.99 29.73 5.33
CA PHE A 927 52.98 29.28 3.94
C PHE A 927 51.57 29.21 3.38
N ASN A 928 51.44 29.38 2.06
CA ASN A 928 50.23 29.15 1.27
C ASN A 928 48.99 29.91 1.78
N GLY A 929 49.18 31.05 2.46
CA GLY A 929 48.10 31.84 3.07
C GLY A 929 47.45 31.18 4.29
N ALA A 930 48.14 30.27 4.99
CA ALA A 930 47.63 29.61 6.18
C ALA A 930 47.26 30.60 7.31
N ASP A 931 46.16 30.33 8.00
CA ASP A 931 45.68 31.14 9.14
C ASP A 931 46.49 30.89 10.43
N LYS A 932 47.23 29.78 10.50
CA LYS A 932 48.11 29.40 11.62
C LYS A 932 49.58 29.45 11.18
N ALA A 933 50.47 29.85 12.10
CA ALA A 933 51.90 29.90 11.86
C ALA A 933 52.48 28.49 11.69
N THR A 934 53.15 28.22 10.58
CA THR A 934 53.86 26.96 10.35
C THR A 934 55.12 26.90 11.20
N ILE A 935 55.86 28.01 11.32
CA ILE A 935 57.07 28.10 12.13
C ILE A 935 56.97 29.31 13.06
N ARG A 936 57.04 29.10 14.37
CA ARG A 936 57.21 30.11 15.40
C ARG A 936 58.65 30.05 15.89
N TYR A 937 59.35 31.16 15.90
CA TYR A 937 60.73 31.19 16.39
C TYR A 937 60.99 32.36 17.33
N VAL A 938 61.97 32.23 18.21
CA VAL A 938 62.40 33.25 19.18
C VAL A 938 63.92 33.30 19.24
N GLY A 939 64.45 34.51 19.31
CA GLY A 939 65.89 34.72 19.48
C GLY A 939 66.72 34.39 18.25
N VAL A 940 66.14 34.44 17.05
CA VAL A 940 66.83 34.18 15.78
C VAL A 940 67.08 35.50 15.04
N PRO A 941 68.31 36.06 15.04
CA PRO A 941 68.60 37.31 14.36
C PRO A 941 68.64 37.20 12.84
N THR A 942 68.82 35.98 12.29
CA THR A 942 68.96 35.77 10.84
C THR A 942 68.09 34.62 10.35
N VAL A 943 67.22 34.89 9.38
CA VAL A 943 66.46 33.87 8.66
C VAL A 943 66.93 33.84 7.21
N VAL A 944 67.22 32.65 6.70
CA VAL A 944 67.60 32.41 5.30
C VAL A 944 66.55 31.49 4.69
N SER A 945 65.90 31.93 3.62
CA SER A 945 64.91 31.12 2.90
C SER A 945 65.30 30.99 1.44
N GLN A 946 65.28 29.75 0.94
CA GLN A 946 65.55 29.36 -0.45
C GLN A 946 64.52 28.33 -0.92
N LEU A 947 63.24 28.61 -0.70
CA LEU A 947 62.12 27.84 -1.23
C LEU A 947 61.76 28.28 -2.67
N ASP A 948 61.15 27.38 -3.45
CA ASP A 948 60.46 27.76 -4.69
C ASP A 948 59.09 28.34 -4.31
N THR A 949 59.01 29.68 -4.23
CA THR A 949 57.79 30.40 -3.85
C THR A 949 57.38 31.40 -4.92
N ALA A 950 56.06 31.45 -5.20
CA ALA A 950 55.53 32.40 -6.17
C ALA A 950 55.47 33.84 -5.63
N GLU A 951 55.36 34.00 -4.31
CA GLU A 951 55.32 35.29 -3.61
C GLU A 951 55.95 35.19 -2.21
N THR A 952 56.88 36.08 -1.89
CA THR A 952 57.45 36.24 -0.53
C THR A 952 57.13 37.62 0.01
N THR A 953 56.51 37.68 1.18
CA THR A 953 56.16 38.95 1.85
C THR A 953 56.79 39.02 3.23
N VAL A 954 57.34 40.18 3.60
CA VAL A 954 57.82 40.46 4.96
C VAL A 954 56.96 41.55 5.56
N THR A 955 56.29 41.27 6.68
CA THR A 955 55.37 42.18 7.38
C THR A 955 55.81 42.37 8.83
N GLY A 956 55.72 43.59 9.39
CA GLY A 956 56.14 43.82 10.77
C GLY A 956 56.50 45.26 11.12
N ASN A 957 56.48 45.58 12.42
CA ASN A 957 56.70 46.93 12.95
C ASN A 957 58.19 47.24 13.22
N HIS A 958 59.08 46.26 12.99
CA HIS A 958 60.53 46.37 13.22
C HIS A 958 61.37 46.05 11.96
N ILE A 959 60.77 46.15 10.77
CA ILE A 959 61.49 45.92 9.52
C ILE A 959 62.47 47.07 9.27
N THR A 960 63.75 46.75 9.15
CA THR A 960 64.75 47.60 8.50
C THR A 960 65.11 46.91 7.19
N VAL A 961 64.66 47.45 6.06
CA VAL A 961 64.97 46.91 4.71
C VAL A 961 66.38 47.26 4.29
#